data_AF-A0A349BNQ5-F1
#
_entry.id   AF-A0A349BNQ5-F1
#
_cell.length_a   1.000
_cell.length_b   1.000
_cell.length_c   1.000
_cell.angle_alpha   90.00
_cell.angle_beta   90.00
_cell.angle_gamma   90.00
#
_symmetry.space_group_name_H-M   'P 1'
#
loop_
_entity.id
_entity.type
_entity.pdbx_description
1 polymer ?
#
loop_
_entity_poly.entity_id
_entity_poly.type
_entity_poly.pdbx_seq_one_letter_code
_entity_poly.pdbx_strand_id
1 'polypeptide(L)'
;MALWTPAEIDTAIWLDADDASTITIGTGVSEWRDKSGNARHAAQATGSLQPALTTGGLNGKDVITWDGTGKFLTGAYSRTLGAQSVFAVFKYTGTEVAARIFTQSNAGTDWQIAGGYIPILRNGTTAAVCSHAAGTNHASVAAALDTPMIFGSVHIGTAVSNRKNGGTEAVATFTASAAITRYLLGIATEGFGGYLTGFISEVVVIDAAVDTETRQRIEGYLAWKWGTVADLPADHPYKSAAPTVSDVTALLAILSQPYALEGTLRCLIDQPYGLTITLLTRLEQIYGLQLLAVLAQHYGDVPVVRQYLEQYYGSADLLRRLMAQPYGDALQLRQSLVESWNLPGDLLAIMEMRYSISEGDLRALMSYNYDLSEYTLLRQKLEQIYIAGPDAEEAQEPLFSVTTNTGESLKPHHINIEIDEGEYAIKGEIHLADQNDFLLCKHIETEIIIPIDSTEYHLLIEGPRQSRPEWGRIEYYIPLASKTILLDSPYAAPIDQEFTGALASVIVAGLAAIKSITVIWQLIDWYIPTGVLTANNESPLSIIRRIVNAVGGILQSSPAGELICLPEYPISTTGWETATPDFYLTDMDNFFSVDSTSDIREGYNRFLISDKVIDESGLILEQVDIDENTKDIYVYQVPWNPLEQIILHTSGGVWVSIIAEGITTEEITEIVEIIAGEGMTQKPFYSKISHDYKETELGLITINEDKTVSTALSQNSLVEVVYNTKYWKFRVRDAEIEKVQFFPEAIVI
;
A
#
# COMPACT_ATOMS: atom_id res chain seq x y z
N MET A 1 -14.07 10.28 -8.68
CA MET A 1 -13.15 11.02 -7.80
C MET A 1 -13.60 12.46 -7.72
N ALA A 2 -13.71 13.01 -6.52
CA ALA A 2 -14.05 14.41 -6.32
C ALA A 2 -12.80 15.29 -6.46
N LEU A 3 -12.97 16.58 -6.76
CA LEU A 3 -11.85 17.50 -6.80
C LEU A 3 -11.33 17.72 -5.36
N TRP A 4 -10.03 17.59 -5.13
CA TRP A 4 -9.42 17.91 -3.83
C TRP A 4 -9.65 19.38 -3.52
N THR A 5 -9.95 19.73 -2.27
CA THR A 5 -10.08 21.12 -1.82
C THR A 5 -9.30 21.33 -0.52
N PRO A 6 -9.00 22.59 -0.13
CA PRO A 6 -8.38 22.88 1.16
C PRO A 6 -9.15 22.38 2.39
N ALA A 7 -10.41 21.93 2.24
CA ALA A 7 -11.15 21.29 3.33
C ALA A 7 -10.55 19.94 3.77
N GLU A 8 -9.72 19.33 2.92
CA GLU A 8 -9.08 18.03 3.16
C GLU A 8 -7.82 18.14 4.05
N ILE A 9 -7.46 19.35 4.50
CA ILE A 9 -6.35 19.63 5.40
C ILE A 9 -6.80 20.56 6.53
N ASP A 10 -6.07 20.57 7.64
CA ASP A 10 -6.35 21.48 8.75
C ASP A 10 -5.96 22.91 8.37
N THR A 11 -6.97 23.68 7.94
CA THR A 11 -6.80 25.10 7.60
C THR A 11 -7.09 25.96 8.81
N ALA A 12 -6.24 26.95 9.03
CA ALA A 12 -6.45 27.96 10.06
C ALA A 12 -7.49 29.00 9.62
N ILE A 13 -7.48 29.37 8.34
CA ILE A 13 -8.40 30.32 7.70
C ILE A 13 -8.54 29.86 6.24
N TRP A 14 -9.77 29.78 5.74
CA TRP A 14 -10.04 29.54 4.33
C TRP A 14 -11.15 30.46 3.83
N LEU A 15 -10.82 31.38 2.92
CA LEU A 15 -11.71 32.40 2.38
C LEU A 15 -11.81 32.24 0.87
N ASP A 16 -13.02 32.05 0.35
CA ASP A 16 -13.30 31.73 -1.05
C ASP A 16 -14.36 32.68 -1.63
N ALA A 17 -14.01 33.52 -2.61
CA ALA A 17 -14.91 34.57 -3.11
C ALA A 17 -15.93 34.04 -4.13
N ASP A 18 -15.66 32.90 -4.77
CA ASP A 18 -16.55 32.27 -5.74
C ASP A 18 -17.72 31.54 -5.06
N ASP A 19 -17.55 31.18 -3.78
CA ASP A 19 -18.61 30.58 -2.99
C ASP A 19 -19.54 31.66 -2.43
N ALA A 20 -20.62 31.92 -3.17
CA ALA A 20 -21.64 32.90 -2.80
C ALA A 20 -22.24 32.66 -1.39
N SER A 21 -22.22 31.43 -0.86
CA SER A 21 -22.71 31.14 0.49
C SER A 21 -21.83 31.73 1.61
N THR A 22 -20.61 32.12 1.27
CA THR A 22 -19.67 32.75 2.21
C THR A 22 -19.71 34.27 2.17
N ILE A 23 -20.42 34.86 1.22
CA ILE A 23 -20.43 36.32 1.01
C ILE A 23 -21.71 36.93 1.58
N THR A 24 -21.54 37.89 2.49
CA THR A 24 -22.64 38.76 2.93
C THR A 24 -22.47 40.15 2.33
N ILE A 25 -23.52 40.65 1.69
CA ILE A 25 -23.54 41.96 1.05
C ILE A 25 -24.25 42.99 1.95
N GLY A 26 -23.54 44.10 2.21
CA GLY A 26 -24.06 45.37 2.73
C GLY A 26 -24.09 46.42 1.61
N THR A 27 -23.33 47.51 1.76
CA THR A 27 -23.06 48.44 0.65
C THR A 27 -21.97 47.92 -0.30
N GLY A 28 -21.09 47.07 0.23
CA GLY A 28 -20.17 46.18 -0.48
C GLY A 28 -20.16 44.84 0.26
N VAL A 29 -19.07 44.06 0.19
CA VAL A 29 -18.92 42.86 1.01
C VAL A 29 -18.76 43.27 2.48
N SER A 30 -19.77 42.97 3.30
CA SER A 30 -19.76 43.26 4.74
C SER A 30 -19.14 42.14 5.55
N GLU A 31 -19.19 40.90 5.06
CA GLU A 31 -18.57 39.72 5.66
C GLU A 31 -18.14 38.74 4.57
N TRP A 32 -16.95 38.17 4.73
CA TRP A 32 -16.44 37.02 4.00
C TRP A 32 -16.21 35.88 5.01
N ARG A 33 -17.07 34.88 4.91
CA ARG A 33 -17.16 33.77 5.86
C ARG A 33 -16.01 32.79 5.65
N ASP A 34 -15.39 32.44 6.76
CA ASP A 34 -14.33 31.44 6.85
C ASP A 34 -14.90 30.02 6.75
N LYS A 35 -14.36 29.25 5.80
CA LYS A 35 -14.73 27.85 5.49
C LYS A 35 -13.91 26.82 6.29
N SER A 36 -12.90 27.25 7.03
CA SER A 36 -12.03 26.34 7.80
C SER A 36 -12.71 25.66 8.99
N GLY A 37 -13.90 26.13 9.40
CA GLY A 37 -14.59 25.68 10.60
C GLY A 37 -14.18 26.42 11.89
N ASN A 38 -13.16 27.28 11.84
CA ASN A 38 -12.67 28.04 13.01
C ASN A 38 -13.43 29.34 13.30
N ALA A 39 -14.47 29.65 12.51
CA ALA A 39 -15.28 30.86 12.63
C ALA A 39 -14.48 32.18 12.59
N ARG A 40 -13.32 32.19 11.90
CA ARG A 40 -12.45 33.36 11.80
C ARG A 40 -12.87 34.25 10.63
N HIS A 41 -14.14 34.63 10.59
CA HIS A 41 -14.73 35.40 9.49
C HIS A 41 -14.10 36.79 9.34
N ALA A 42 -13.95 37.27 8.11
CA ALA A 42 -13.46 38.61 7.82
C ALA A 42 -14.64 39.56 7.63
N ALA A 43 -14.71 40.66 8.37
CA ALA A 43 -15.87 41.56 8.34
C ALA A 43 -15.47 43.04 8.25
N GLN A 44 -16.43 43.85 7.80
CA GLN A 44 -16.37 45.30 7.77
C GLN A 44 -17.74 45.92 8.02
N ALA A 45 -17.92 46.49 9.21
CA ALA A 45 -19.20 47.08 9.61
C ALA A 45 -19.49 48.43 8.90
N THR A 46 -18.46 49.18 8.52
CA THR A 46 -18.63 50.52 7.94
C THR A 46 -18.80 50.42 6.43
N GLY A 47 -20.00 50.73 5.93
CA GLY A 47 -20.33 50.56 4.51
C GLY A 47 -19.37 51.23 3.52
N SER A 48 -18.92 52.47 3.81
CA SER A 48 -17.96 53.18 2.96
C SER A 48 -16.57 52.53 2.90
N LEU A 49 -16.27 51.58 3.79
CA LEU A 49 -14.99 50.85 3.84
C LEU A 49 -15.13 49.40 3.34
N GLN A 50 -16.33 48.96 2.97
CA GLN A 50 -16.56 47.61 2.43
C GLN A 50 -16.00 47.51 1.00
N PRO A 51 -15.18 46.50 0.67
CA PRO A 51 -14.76 46.23 -0.70
C PRO A 51 -15.94 45.74 -1.56
N ALA A 52 -15.82 45.75 -2.88
CA ALA A 52 -16.91 45.36 -3.79
C ALA A 52 -16.82 43.88 -4.16
N LEU A 53 -17.95 43.19 -4.27
CA LEU A 53 -18.01 41.89 -4.97
C LEU A 53 -18.06 42.16 -6.47
N THR A 54 -17.16 41.57 -7.25
CA THR A 54 -17.14 41.64 -8.71
C THR A 54 -17.47 40.26 -9.26
N THR A 55 -18.65 40.13 -9.85
CA THR A 55 -19.09 38.85 -10.41
C THR A 55 -18.32 38.52 -11.69
N GLY A 56 -17.88 37.27 -11.82
CA GLY A 56 -17.10 36.79 -12.97
C GLY A 56 -15.76 37.52 -13.19
N GLY A 57 -15.18 38.14 -12.16
CA GLY A 57 -14.00 38.99 -12.25
C GLY A 57 -12.68 38.29 -12.62
N LEU A 58 -12.57 36.96 -12.40
CA LEU A 58 -11.41 36.17 -12.85
C LEU A 58 -11.89 34.90 -13.54
N ASN A 59 -11.72 34.79 -14.87
CA ASN A 59 -12.07 33.59 -15.65
C ASN A 59 -13.51 33.09 -15.42
N GLY A 60 -14.47 34.01 -15.23
CA GLY A 60 -15.87 33.68 -14.99
C GLY A 60 -16.21 33.35 -13.52
N LYS A 61 -15.25 33.52 -12.60
CA LYS A 61 -15.38 33.32 -11.16
C LYS A 61 -15.50 34.63 -10.40
N ASP A 62 -16.28 34.66 -9.33
CA ASP A 62 -16.48 35.88 -8.53
C ASP A 62 -15.24 36.22 -7.69
N VAL A 63 -14.95 37.51 -7.53
CA VAL A 63 -13.79 38.00 -6.76
C VAL A 63 -14.17 39.20 -5.91
N ILE A 64 -13.40 39.47 -4.85
CA ILE A 64 -13.57 40.70 -4.07
C ILE A 64 -12.56 41.74 -4.58
N THR A 65 -13.04 42.94 -4.89
CA THR A 65 -12.27 44.02 -5.49
C THR A 65 -12.07 45.18 -4.52
N TRP A 66 -10.84 45.65 -4.43
CA TRP A 66 -10.41 46.84 -3.71
C TRP A 66 -10.04 47.95 -4.70
N ASP A 67 -10.42 49.18 -4.35
CA ASP A 67 -10.31 50.36 -5.23
C ASP A 67 -9.15 51.29 -4.85
N GLY A 68 -8.27 50.88 -3.94
CA GLY A 68 -7.17 51.70 -3.43
C GLY A 68 -7.58 52.76 -2.40
N THR A 69 -8.83 52.79 -1.94
CA THR A 69 -9.35 53.87 -1.06
C THR A 69 -9.91 53.36 0.26
N GLY A 70 -9.03 52.90 1.16
CA GLY A 70 -9.42 52.60 2.55
C GLY A 70 -10.30 51.37 2.74
N LYS A 71 -10.53 50.59 1.69
CA LYS A 71 -11.36 49.37 1.75
C LYS A 71 -10.60 48.24 2.43
N PHE A 72 -11.27 47.50 3.31
CA PHE A 72 -10.66 46.33 3.95
C PHE A 72 -11.69 45.39 4.58
N LEU A 73 -11.24 44.16 4.80
CA LEU A 73 -11.88 43.19 5.68
C LEU A 73 -10.89 42.82 6.80
N THR A 74 -11.40 42.58 8.00
CA THR A 74 -10.59 42.11 9.13
C THR A 74 -11.29 41.00 9.89
N GLY A 75 -10.53 40.00 10.33
CA GLY A 75 -11.04 38.90 11.15
C GLY A 75 -10.18 38.67 12.39
N ALA A 76 -10.80 38.14 13.45
CA ALA A 76 -10.10 37.77 14.68
C ALA A 76 -9.22 36.54 14.44
N TYR A 77 -7.98 36.59 14.92
CA TYR A 77 -7.03 35.49 14.78
C TYR A 77 -5.87 35.68 15.75
N SER A 78 -5.95 34.98 16.89
CA SER A 78 -5.03 35.15 18.00
C SER A 78 -4.07 33.97 18.11
N ARG A 79 -2.78 34.23 17.97
CA ARG A 79 -1.70 33.26 18.22
C ARG A 79 -0.35 33.96 18.35
N THR A 80 0.66 33.22 18.79
CA THR A 80 2.07 33.62 18.61
C THR A 80 2.51 33.13 17.23
N LEU A 81 3.11 34.03 16.43
CA LEU A 81 3.67 33.66 15.14
C LEU A 81 4.80 32.63 15.29
N GLY A 82 4.82 31.67 14.37
CA GLY A 82 5.80 30.58 14.28
C GLY A 82 5.82 30.03 12.85
N ALA A 83 5.85 28.72 12.70
CA ALA A 83 5.64 28.11 11.39
C ALA A 83 4.23 28.42 10.85
N GLN A 84 4.10 28.63 9.54
CA GLN A 84 2.81 28.78 8.85
C GLN A 84 2.97 28.70 7.34
N SER A 85 1.87 28.48 6.65
CA SER A 85 1.80 28.57 5.19
C SER A 85 0.61 29.42 4.79
N VAL A 86 0.81 30.37 3.89
CA VAL A 86 -0.23 31.27 3.38
C VAL A 86 -0.22 31.22 1.86
N PHE A 87 -1.35 30.86 1.29
CA PHE A 87 -1.59 30.86 -0.14
C PHE A 87 -2.70 31.84 -0.47
N ALA A 88 -2.51 32.63 -1.53
CA ALA A 88 -3.55 33.54 -2.00
C ALA A 88 -3.58 33.62 -3.52
N VAL A 89 -4.78 33.76 -4.06
CA VAL A 89 -5.03 34.13 -5.47
C VAL A 89 -5.43 35.58 -5.50
N PHE A 90 -4.66 36.42 -6.17
CA PHE A 90 -4.93 37.85 -6.24
C PHE A 90 -4.36 38.48 -7.51
N LYS A 91 -4.78 39.71 -7.77
CA LYS A 91 -4.23 40.60 -8.78
C LYS A 91 -4.11 41.98 -8.17
N TYR A 92 -3.01 42.68 -8.43
CA TYR A 92 -2.88 44.10 -8.12
C TYR A 92 -2.70 44.90 -9.42
N THR A 93 -3.35 46.04 -9.49
CA THR A 93 -3.41 46.92 -10.67
C THR A 93 -2.89 48.33 -10.35
N GLY A 94 -2.91 48.72 -9.08
CA GLY A 94 -2.37 50.00 -8.64
C GLY A 94 -0.89 49.95 -8.26
N THR A 95 -0.29 51.15 -8.19
CA THR A 95 1.12 51.35 -7.89
C THR A 95 1.36 51.76 -6.44
N GLU A 96 0.36 51.65 -5.58
CA GLU A 96 0.41 52.06 -4.17
C GLU A 96 1.60 51.41 -3.46
N VAL A 97 2.27 52.20 -2.64
CA VAL A 97 3.46 51.76 -1.93
C VAL A 97 3.04 50.74 -0.88
N ALA A 98 3.68 49.57 -0.89
CA ALA A 98 3.51 48.60 0.18
C ALA A 98 2.09 48.01 0.32
N ALA A 99 1.33 47.92 -0.78
CA ALA A 99 -0.02 47.39 -0.78
C ALA A 99 -0.13 46.02 -0.09
N ARG A 100 -1.05 45.88 0.86
CA ARG A 100 -1.27 44.66 1.61
C ARG A 100 -2.25 43.74 0.92
N ILE A 101 -1.85 42.48 0.73
CA ILE A 101 -2.78 41.44 0.31
C ILE A 101 -3.30 40.76 1.57
N PHE A 102 -2.40 40.22 2.39
CA PHE A 102 -2.74 39.55 3.64
C PHE A 102 -1.77 39.97 4.76
N THR A 103 -2.33 40.47 5.86
CA THR A 103 -1.57 41.03 6.99
C THR A 103 -2.01 40.37 8.29
N GLN A 104 -1.06 40.10 9.18
CA GLN A 104 -1.31 39.62 10.54
C GLN A 104 -0.77 40.66 11.53
N SER A 105 -1.52 40.98 12.59
CA SER A 105 -1.14 42.06 13.51
C SER A 105 -1.71 41.92 14.92
N ASN A 106 -1.18 42.70 15.86
CA ASN A 106 -1.58 42.74 17.28
C ASN A 106 -2.51 43.90 17.65
N ALA A 107 -3.17 44.48 16.64
CA ALA A 107 -4.10 45.59 16.72
C ALA A 107 -3.56 47.04 16.73
N GLY A 108 -2.25 47.26 16.83
CA GLY A 108 -1.69 48.62 16.74
C GLY A 108 -0.84 48.85 15.51
N THR A 109 0.05 47.91 15.19
CA THR A 109 1.11 48.06 14.17
C THR A 109 1.17 46.80 13.31
N ASP A 110 1.56 46.90 12.03
CA ASP A 110 1.92 45.76 11.16
C ASP A 110 3.38 45.85 10.69
N TRP A 111 3.82 47.04 10.28
CA TRP A 111 5.14 47.28 9.66
C TRP A 111 6.32 47.11 10.61
N GLN A 112 6.16 47.57 11.85
CA GLN A 112 7.24 47.65 12.85
C GLN A 112 6.99 46.75 14.05
N ILE A 113 6.09 45.77 13.93
CA ILE A 113 5.92 44.78 14.99
C ILE A 113 7.28 44.10 15.20
N ALA A 114 7.87 44.28 16.38
CA ALA A 114 9.09 43.59 16.76
C ALA A 114 8.81 42.07 16.76
N GLY A 115 9.37 41.35 15.79
CA GLY A 115 9.07 39.94 15.55
C GLY A 115 7.78 39.65 14.77
N GLY A 116 7.13 40.64 14.18
CA GLY A 116 5.91 40.43 13.38
C GLY A 116 6.18 40.15 11.92
N TYR A 117 5.12 39.72 11.23
CA TYR A 117 5.21 39.14 9.90
C TYR A 117 4.00 39.50 9.06
N ILE A 118 4.27 39.90 7.83
CA ILE A 118 3.29 40.18 6.79
C ILE A 118 3.54 39.15 5.70
N PRO A 119 2.69 38.11 5.59
CA PRO A 119 2.94 37.00 4.68
C PRO A 119 3.00 37.45 3.21
N ILE A 120 2.11 38.36 2.81
CA ILE A 120 1.96 38.76 1.40
C ILE A 120 1.72 40.27 1.30
N LEU A 121 2.69 40.98 0.73
CA LEU A 121 2.57 42.37 0.32
C LEU A 121 3.19 42.60 -1.06
N ARG A 122 2.76 43.68 -1.70
CA ARG A 122 3.46 44.25 -2.86
C ARG A 122 4.58 45.15 -2.36
N ASN A 123 5.80 44.88 -2.78
CA ASN A 123 6.95 45.75 -2.53
C ASN A 123 6.81 47.05 -3.36
N GLY A 124 6.72 48.20 -2.68
CA GLY A 124 6.57 49.50 -3.34
C GLY A 124 7.78 49.96 -4.16
N THR A 125 8.97 49.40 -3.92
CA THR A 125 10.22 49.80 -4.60
C THR A 125 10.49 48.97 -5.86
N THR A 126 10.32 47.65 -5.77
CA THR A 126 10.66 46.72 -6.86
C THR A 126 9.43 46.22 -7.62
N ALA A 127 8.22 46.55 -7.16
CA ALA A 127 6.95 46.00 -7.65
C ALA A 127 6.83 44.46 -7.56
N ALA A 128 7.77 43.79 -6.88
CA ALA A 128 7.72 42.37 -6.55
C ALA A 128 6.68 42.08 -5.46
N VAL A 129 6.31 40.81 -5.29
CA VAL A 129 5.57 40.35 -4.12
C VAL A 129 6.55 39.71 -3.14
N CYS A 130 6.41 40.02 -1.87
CA CYS A 130 7.32 39.53 -0.83
C CYS A 130 6.59 39.36 0.49
N SER A 131 7.29 38.74 1.44
CA SER A 131 6.92 38.78 2.85
C SER A 131 7.69 39.90 3.54
N HIS A 132 7.18 40.44 4.63
CA HIS A 132 7.85 41.51 5.39
C HIS A 132 7.90 41.18 6.86
N ALA A 133 9.06 41.38 7.48
CA ALA A 133 9.25 41.22 8.92
C ALA A 133 10.39 42.12 9.39
N ALA A 134 10.29 42.59 10.63
CA ALA A 134 11.32 43.40 11.28
C ALA A 134 11.83 44.58 10.42
N GLY A 135 10.94 45.27 9.71
CA GLY A 135 11.27 46.43 8.88
C GLY A 135 11.95 46.12 7.54
N THR A 136 12.05 44.85 7.14
CA THR A 136 12.72 44.42 5.90
C THR A 136 11.85 43.48 5.08
N ASN A 137 12.00 43.54 3.75
CA ASN A 137 11.33 42.64 2.81
C ASN A 137 12.16 41.37 2.61
N HIS A 138 11.50 40.22 2.61
CA HIS A 138 12.08 38.88 2.56
C HIS A 138 11.54 38.09 1.37
N ALA A 139 12.39 37.25 0.77
CA ALA A 139 12.02 36.33 -0.32
C ALA A 139 11.14 37.00 -1.40
N SER A 140 11.68 38.03 -2.06
CA SER A 140 10.95 38.76 -3.09
C SER A 140 10.86 37.97 -4.40
N VAL A 141 9.65 37.83 -4.95
CA VAL A 141 9.38 37.17 -6.23
C VAL A 141 8.85 38.18 -7.24
N ALA A 142 9.41 38.16 -8.45
CA ALA A 142 9.03 39.09 -9.52
C ALA A 142 7.56 38.90 -9.92
N ALA A 143 6.81 39.99 -9.96
CA ALA A 143 5.40 40.01 -10.26
C ALA A 143 5.05 41.25 -11.10
N ALA A 144 4.08 41.12 -11.99
CA ALA A 144 3.65 42.18 -12.90
C ALA A 144 2.28 42.72 -12.48
N LEU A 145 2.04 43.99 -12.79
CA LEU A 145 0.70 44.57 -12.68
C LEU A 145 -0.28 43.83 -13.60
N ASP A 146 -1.56 43.91 -13.23
CA ASP A 146 -2.68 43.40 -14.05
C ASP A 146 -2.61 41.91 -14.39
N THR A 147 -1.76 41.14 -13.72
CA THR A 147 -1.60 39.70 -13.93
C THR A 147 -2.13 38.96 -12.70
N PRO A 148 -3.15 38.10 -12.82
CA PRO A 148 -3.57 37.25 -11.71
C PRO A 148 -2.44 36.27 -11.35
N MET A 149 -2.29 35.97 -10.08
CA MET A 149 -1.29 35.02 -9.62
C MET A 149 -1.72 34.26 -8.38
N ILE A 150 -1.19 33.04 -8.28
CA ILE A 150 -1.14 32.27 -7.04
C ILE A 150 0.19 32.62 -6.37
N PHE A 151 0.14 33.04 -5.12
CA PHE A 151 1.33 33.26 -4.31
C PHE A 151 1.29 32.33 -3.10
N GLY A 152 2.33 31.53 -2.94
CA GLY A 152 2.53 30.67 -1.77
C GLY A 152 3.69 31.18 -0.94
N SER A 153 3.46 31.39 0.34
CA SER A 153 4.45 31.79 1.34
C SER A 153 4.50 30.74 2.44
N VAL A 154 5.59 29.97 2.52
CA VAL A 154 5.80 28.92 3.52
C VAL A 154 6.89 29.38 4.48
N HIS A 155 6.54 29.50 5.76
CA HIS A 155 7.44 29.93 6.81
C HIS A 155 7.67 28.78 7.80
N ILE A 156 8.92 28.37 7.99
CA ILE A 156 9.30 27.26 8.88
C ILE A 156 9.63 27.70 10.31
N GLY A 157 9.41 28.99 10.63
CA GLY A 157 9.75 29.60 11.92
C GLY A 157 11.05 30.43 11.88
N THR A 158 12.03 30.00 11.07
CA THR A 158 13.37 30.64 10.94
C THR A 158 13.71 31.05 9.50
N ALA A 159 12.90 30.67 8.53
CA ALA A 159 13.02 31.07 7.14
C ALA A 159 11.65 31.11 6.47
N VAL A 160 11.53 31.95 5.43
CA VAL A 160 10.41 31.97 4.51
C VAL A 160 10.86 31.53 3.13
N SER A 161 10.00 30.78 2.46
CA SER A 161 10.05 30.54 1.03
C SER A 161 8.80 31.05 0.34
N ASN A 162 9.01 31.84 -0.70
CA ASN A 162 7.95 32.42 -1.51
C ASN A 162 8.02 31.92 -2.94
N ARG A 163 6.87 31.62 -3.53
CA ARG A 163 6.72 31.20 -4.93
C ARG A 163 5.53 31.90 -5.57
N LYS A 164 5.68 32.21 -6.85
CA LYS A 164 4.60 32.66 -7.72
C LYS A 164 4.24 31.54 -8.70
N ASN A 165 2.96 31.19 -8.77
CA ASN A 165 2.41 30.16 -9.66
C ASN A 165 3.16 28.82 -9.59
N GLY A 166 3.63 28.40 -8.42
CA GLY A 166 4.43 27.18 -8.24
C GLY A 166 5.82 27.18 -8.89
N GLY A 167 6.27 28.32 -9.42
CA GLY A 167 7.57 28.49 -10.06
C GLY A 167 8.76 28.57 -9.09
N THR A 168 9.87 29.15 -9.55
CA THR A 168 11.14 29.21 -8.80
C THR A 168 10.96 29.83 -7.41
N GLU A 169 11.57 29.19 -6.44
CA GLU A 169 11.56 29.61 -5.04
C GLU A 169 12.50 30.79 -4.78
N ALA A 170 12.01 31.77 -4.03
CA ALA A 170 12.83 32.76 -3.35
C ALA A 170 12.85 32.43 -1.84
N VAL A 171 14.03 32.40 -1.23
CA VAL A 171 14.21 32.08 0.20
C VAL A 171 14.88 33.24 0.92
N ALA A 172 14.48 33.48 2.17
CA ALA A 172 15.17 34.39 3.08
C ALA A 172 15.05 33.91 4.53
N THR A 173 16.08 34.14 5.34
CA THR A 173 16.14 33.71 6.74
C THR A 173 15.79 34.85 7.69
N PHE A 174 14.77 34.64 8.52
CA PHE A 174 14.44 35.49 9.66
C PHE A 174 13.53 34.71 10.62
N THR A 175 13.47 35.13 11.88
CA THR A 175 12.58 34.52 12.88
C THR A 175 11.37 35.41 13.13
N ALA A 176 10.17 34.86 12.98
CA ALA A 176 8.92 35.49 13.43
C ALA A 176 8.55 34.98 14.83
N SER A 177 8.21 35.87 15.75
CA SER A 177 7.81 35.50 17.13
C SER A 177 6.79 36.45 17.77
N ALA A 178 6.17 37.36 17.01
CA ALA A 178 5.21 38.29 17.58
C ALA A 178 3.86 37.63 17.85
N ALA A 179 3.24 38.08 18.94
CA ALA A 179 1.82 37.84 19.19
C ALA A 179 0.98 38.61 18.17
N ILE A 180 -0.01 37.94 17.59
CA ILE A 180 -1.04 38.54 16.72
C ILE A 180 -2.41 38.30 17.34
N THR A 181 -3.36 39.17 16.99
CA THR A 181 -4.75 39.13 17.48
C THR A 181 -5.77 39.20 16.36
N ARG A 182 -5.34 39.57 15.15
CA ARG A 182 -6.20 39.69 13.96
C ARG A 182 -5.43 39.58 12.66
N TYR A 183 -6.17 39.33 11.59
CA TYR A 183 -5.70 39.48 10.21
C TYR A 183 -6.51 40.54 9.46
N LEU A 184 -5.91 41.08 8.39
CA LEU A 184 -6.52 42.10 7.52
C LEU A 184 -6.21 41.79 6.05
N LEU A 185 -7.18 42.15 5.20
CA LEU A 185 -7.12 42.02 3.75
C LEU A 185 -7.22 43.41 3.11
N GLY A 186 -6.28 43.73 2.21
CA GLY A 186 -6.33 44.93 1.38
C GLY A 186 -5.86 46.24 2.02
N ILE A 187 -5.42 46.23 3.28
CA ILE A 187 -4.96 47.44 3.99
C ILE A 187 -3.87 47.15 5.04
N ALA A 188 -3.06 48.16 5.34
CA ALA A 188 -2.21 48.21 6.53
C ALA A 188 -3.03 48.58 7.80
N THR A 189 -2.50 48.28 8.99
CA THR A 189 -3.23 48.47 10.27
C THR A 189 -3.22 49.90 10.79
N GLU A 190 -2.22 50.68 10.41
CA GLU A 190 -2.08 52.10 10.70
C GLU A 190 -2.29 52.89 9.40
N GLY A 191 -2.81 54.12 9.47
CA GLY A 191 -3.19 55.00 8.34
C GLY A 191 -2.09 55.35 7.31
N PHE A 192 -1.04 54.55 7.21
CA PHE A 192 -0.12 54.44 6.09
C PHE A 192 -0.85 53.82 4.89
N GLY A 193 -0.85 54.53 3.76
CA GLY A 193 -1.59 54.21 2.54
C GLY A 193 -1.12 52.99 1.75
N GLY A 194 -1.01 51.83 2.40
CA GLY A 194 -0.77 50.52 1.79
C GLY A 194 -2.05 49.83 1.30
N TYR A 195 -2.91 50.57 0.62
CA TYR A 195 -4.17 50.07 0.09
C TYR A 195 -3.93 49.15 -1.11
N LEU A 196 -4.69 48.06 -1.19
CA LEU A 196 -4.76 47.26 -2.39
C LEU A 196 -5.66 47.97 -3.42
N THR A 197 -5.17 48.10 -4.64
CA THR A 197 -5.99 48.32 -5.84
C THR A 197 -5.89 47.08 -6.69
N GLY A 198 -6.99 46.36 -6.86
CA GLY A 198 -7.01 45.04 -7.46
C GLY A 198 -8.04 44.12 -6.83
N PHE A 199 -7.83 42.80 -6.88
CA PHE A 199 -8.74 41.84 -6.28
C PHE A 199 -8.01 40.75 -5.51
N ILE A 200 -8.73 40.15 -4.56
CA ILE A 200 -8.37 38.89 -3.89
C ILE A 200 -9.50 37.91 -4.16
N SER A 201 -9.13 36.72 -4.63
CA SER A 201 -10.03 35.66 -5.07
C SER A 201 -10.18 34.59 -4.01
N GLU A 202 -9.07 34.12 -3.45
CA GLU A 202 -9.07 33.06 -2.43
C GLU A 202 -7.84 33.19 -1.52
N VAL A 203 -8.00 32.86 -0.24
CA VAL A 203 -6.91 32.85 0.76
C VAL A 203 -7.00 31.58 1.58
N VAL A 204 -5.89 30.85 1.70
CA VAL A 204 -5.73 29.65 2.53
C VAL A 204 -4.56 29.88 3.49
N VAL A 205 -4.81 29.74 4.78
CA VAL A 205 -3.81 29.87 5.85
C VAL A 205 -3.75 28.56 6.61
N ILE A 206 -2.54 28.10 6.91
CA ILE A 206 -2.26 26.86 7.64
C ILE A 206 -1.31 27.21 8.80
N ASP A 207 -1.61 26.72 10.00
CA ASP A 207 -0.84 26.98 11.23
C ASP A 207 0.46 26.13 11.32
N ALA A 208 0.97 25.66 10.18
CA ALA A 208 2.18 24.87 10.05
C ALA A 208 2.88 25.15 8.71
N ALA A 209 4.17 24.80 8.62
CA ALA A 209 4.87 24.75 7.34
C ALA A 209 4.45 23.48 6.59
N VAL A 210 3.89 23.65 5.38
CA VAL A 210 3.52 22.52 4.53
C VAL A 210 4.73 21.94 3.83
N ASP A 211 4.69 20.64 3.57
CA ASP A 211 5.67 19.95 2.72
C ASP A 211 5.45 20.26 1.22
N THR A 212 6.35 19.75 0.39
CA THR A 212 6.34 19.99 -1.06
C THR A 212 5.07 19.45 -1.72
N GLU A 213 4.60 18.28 -1.31
CA GLU A 213 3.43 17.62 -1.90
C GLU A 213 2.16 18.40 -1.59
N THR A 214 1.93 18.73 -0.31
CA THR A 214 0.77 19.51 0.13
C THR A 214 0.77 20.90 -0.50
N ARG A 215 1.94 21.55 -0.58
CA ARG A 215 2.12 22.82 -1.29
C ARG A 215 1.70 22.71 -2.75
N GLN A 216 2.21 21.73 -3.49
CA GLN A 216 1.87 21.52 -4.90
C GLN A 216 0.39 21.23 -5.08
N ARG A 217 -0.22 20.50 -4.14
CA ARG A 217 -1.66 20.20 -4.16
C ARG A 217 -2.53 21.45 -4.02
N ILE A 218 -2.18 22.35 -3.08
CA ILE A 218 -2.84 23.65 -2.92
C ILE A 218 -2.66 24.52 -4.18
N GLU A 219 -1.43 24.61 -4.70
CA GLU A 219 -1.13 25.36 -5.92
C GLU A 219 -1.91 24.84 -7.13
N GLY A 220 -1.99 23.51 -7.29
CA GLY A 220 -2.78 22.84 -8.31
C GLY A 220 -4.27 23.16 -8.17
N TYR A 221 -4.85 23.01 -6.97
CA TYR A 221 -6.25 23.32 -6.70
C TYR A 221 -6.59 24.76 -7.10
N LEU A 222 -5.80 25.73 -6.63
CA LEU A 222 -6.03 27.14 -6.91
C LEU A 222 -5.90 27.41 -8.42
N ALA A 223 -4.94 26.80 -9.10
CA ALA A 223 -4.76 27.00 -10.53
C ALA A 223 -5.93 26.47 -11.36
N TRP A 224 -6.43 25.27 -11.04
CA TRP A 224 -7.56 24.67 -11.73
C TRP A 224 -8.86 25.42 -11.46
N LYS A 225 -9.13 25.78 -10.21
CA LYS A 225 -10.34 26.50 -9.83
C LYS A 225 -10.44 27.88 -10.46
N TRP A 226 -9.34 28.63 -10.45
CA TRP A 226 -9.29 30.01 -10.94
C TRP A 226 -8.87 30.11 -12.41
N GLY A 227 -8.70 28.99 -13.11
CA GLY A 227 -8.38 28.97 -14.54
C GLY A 227 -6.98 29.50 -14.89
N THR A 228 -6.02 29.39 -13.99
CA THR A 228 -4.62 29.86 -14.17
C THR A 228 -3.64 28.71 -14.34
N VAL A 229 -4.10 27.51 -14.70
CA VAL A 229 -3.27 26.30 -14.95
C VAL A 229 -2.17 26.57 -15.97
N ALA A 230 -2.44 27.44 -16.96
CA ALA A 230 -1.47 27.84 -17.98
C ALA A 230 -0.19 28.45 -17.39
N ASP A 231 -0.26 29.07 -16.21
CA ASP A 231 0.85 29.75 -15.57
C ASP A 231 1.70 28.86 -14.65
N LEU A 232 1.27 27.62 -14.38
CA LEU A 232 2.08 26.65 -13.65
C LEU A 232 3.31 26.21 -14.48
N PRO A 233 4.44 25.84 -13.85
CA PRO A 233 5.57 25.20 -14.51
C PRO A 233 5.17 23.93 -15.27
N ALA A 234 5.94 23.59 -16.32
CA ALA A 234 5.67 22.41 -17.13
C ALA A 234 5.85 21.10 -16.35
N ASP A 235 6.72 21.11 -15.34
CA ASP A 235 7.04 20.01 -14.42
C ASP A 235 6.15 19.99 -13.16
N HIS A 236 5.18 20.89 -13.05
CA HIS A 236 4.25 20.89 -11.90
C HIS A 236 3.31 19.67 -11.98
N PRO A 237 3.18 18.83 -10.93
CA PRO A 237 2.40 17.58 -10.99
C PRO A 237 0.94 17.78 -11.43
N TYR A 238 0.36 18.92 -11.05
CA TYR A 238 -1.03 19.28 -11.38
C TYR A 238 -1.15 20.17 -12.63
N LYS A 239 -0.17 20.16 -13.55
CA LYS A 239 -0.23 20.90 -14.82
C LYS A 239 -1.22 20.28 -15.82
N SER A 240 -1.28 18.96 -15.86
CA SER A 240 -2.10 18.18 -16.81
C SER A 240 -3.40 17.67 -16.22
N ALA A 241 -3.50 17.55 -14.89
CA ALA A 241 -4.70 17.12 -14.19
C ALA A 241 -4.90 17.89 -12.87
N ALA A 242 -6.16 18.11 -12.48
CA ALA A 242 -6.50 18.71 -11.19
C ALA A 242 -6.21 17.72 -10.05
N PRO A 243 -5.85 18.20 -8.85
CA PRO A 243 -5.77 17.32 -7.69
C PRO A 243 -7.15 16.76 -7.36
N THR A 244 -7.25 15.45 -7.16
CA THR A 244 -8.50 14.74 -6.84
C THR A 244 -8.38 14.01 -5.51
N VAL A 245 -9.52 13.82 -4.85
CA VAL A 245 -9.72 12.89 -3.75
C VAL A 245 -10.74 11.82 -4.15
N SER A 246 -10.69 10.69 -3.46
CA SER A 246 -11.72 9.66 -3.56
C SER A 246 -13.09 10.30 -3.25
N ASP A 247 -14.07 10.05 -4.12
CA ASP A 247 -15.38 10.72 -4.05
C ASP A 247 -16.21 10.17 -2.88
N VAL A 248 -16.30 10.93 -1.79
CA VAL A 248 -17.11 10.61 -0.60
C VAL A 248 -18.57 11.04 -0.72
N THR A 249 -19.02 11.56 -1.87
CA THR A 249 -20.43 11.92 -2.07
C THR A 249 -21.32 10.67 -2.09
N ALA A 250 -20.81 9.56 -2.65
CA ALA A 250 -21.43 8.24 -2.52
C ALA A 250 -21.46 7.77 -1.05
N LEU A 251 -20.40 8.06 -0.27
CA LEU A 251 -20.31 7.76 1.16
C LEU A 251 -21.37 8.51 1.98
N LEU A 252 -21.60 9.80 1.70
CA LEU A 252 -22.63 10.64 2.35
C LEU A 252 -24.07 10.18 2.03
N ALA A 253 -24.33 9.74 0.79
CA ALA A 253 -25.61 9.18 0.40
C ALA A 253 -25.91 7.87 1.15
N ILE A 254 -24.90 7.03 1.34
CA ILE A 254 -24.98 5.76 2.08
C ILE A 254 -25.17 5.99 3.59
N LEU A 255 -24.42 6.93 4.20
CA LEU A 255 -24.49 7.26 5.63
C LEU A 255 -25.80 7.94 6.05
N SER A 256 -26.54 8.52 5.11
CA SER A 256 -27.86 9.11 5.34
C SER A 256 -29.00 8.08 5.39
N GLN A 257 -28.73 6.81 5.09
CA GLN A 257 -29.71 5.72 5.14
C GLN A 257 -29.58 4.90 6.44
N PRO A 258 -30.65 4.78 7.25
CA PRO A 258 -30.60 4.33 8.64
C PRO A 258 -30.16 2.88 8.90
N TYR A 259 -29.87 2.07 7.86
CA TYR A 259 -29.58 0.64 8.02
C TYR A 259 -28.38 0.11 7.22
N ALA A 260 -27.56 0.96 6.59
CA ALA A 260 -26.39 0.54 5.84
C ALA A 260 -25.10 0.63 6.70
N LEU A 261 -25.05 -0.12 7.80
CA LEU A 261 -24.01 0.08 8.83
C LEU A 261 -23.00 -1.07 9.01
N GLU A 262 -22.82 -1.96 8.04
CA GLU A 262 -21.70 -2.91 8.11
C GLU A 262 -21.07 -3.10 6.72
N GLY A 263 -19.78 -3.39 6.62
CA GLY A 263 -19.06 -3.48 5.34
C GLY A 263 -18.25 -2.22 5.04
N THR A 264 -18.92 -1.08 4.81
CA THR A 264 -18.23 0.15 4.38
C THR A 264 -17.41 0.81 5.51
N LEU A 265 -17.81 0.64 6.77
CA LEU A 265 -17.05 1.10 7.93
C LEU A 265 -15.72 0.35 8.12
N ARG A 266 -15.63 -0.89 7.62
CA ARG A 266 -14.45 -1.74 7.77
C ARG A 266 -13.37 -1.40 6.74
N CYS A 267 -13.78 -1.08 5.51
CA CYS A 267 -12.87 -0.56 4.47
C CYS A 267 -12.27 0.83 4.83
N LEU A 268 -12.94 1.59 5.69
CA LEU A 268 -12.48 2.90 6.18
C LEU A 268 -11.54 2.83 7.39
N ILE A 269 -11.57 1.74 8.17
CA ILE A 269 -10.65 1.53 9.31
C ILE A 269 -9.32 0.93 8.85
N ASP A 270 -9.31 0.19 7.73
CA ASP A 270 -8.11 -0.46 7.18
C ASP A 270 -7.23 0.44 6.29
N GLN A 271 -7.56 1.72 6.11
CA GLN A 271 -6.66 2.69 5.45
C GLN A 271 -5.87 3.49 6.49
N PRO A 272 -4.55 3.69 6.34
CA PRO A 272 -3.67 4.29 7.34
C PRO A 272 -3.82 5.82 7.41
N TYR A 273 -5.01 6.32 7.66
CA TYR A 273 -5.26 7.73 7.96
C TYR A 273 -5.90 7.84 9.34
N GLY A 274 -5.17 8.42 10.28
CA GLY A 274 -5.67 8.69 11.62
C GLY A 274 -7.01 9.41 11.54
N LEU A 275 -8.05 8.77 12.09
CA LEU A 275 -9.39 9.34 12.25
C LEU A 275 -9.23 10.75 12.86
N THR A 276 -9.53 11.78 12.08
CA THR A 276 -9.39 13.15 12.57
C THR A 276 -10.36 13.34 13.73
N ILE A 277 -9.89 13.95 14.83
CA ILE A 277 -10.69 14.25 16.03
C ILE A 277 -12.05 14.88 15.66
N THR A 278 -12.10 15.66 14.58
CA THR A 278 -13.31 16.28 14.03
C THR A 278 -14.37 15.27 13.56
N LEU A 279 -13.97 14.17 12.91
CA LEU A 279 -14.88 13.12 12.47
C LEU A 279 -15.42 12.34 13.67
N LEU A 280 -14.56 12.01 14.63
CA LEU A 280 -14.96 11.32 15.87
C LEU A 280 -15.95 12.17 16.68
N THR A 281 -15.67 13.46 16.85
CA THR A 281 -16.54 14.40 17.60
C THR A 281 -17.90 14.61 16.89
N ARG A 282 -17.93 14.57 15.55
CA ARG A 282 -19.17 14.67 14.75
C ARG A 282 -20.00 13.39 14.83
N LEU A 283 -19.36 12.23 14.77
CA LEU A 283 -20.01 10.92 14.93
C LEU A 283 -20.64 10.80 16.34
N GLU A 284 -19.91 11.20 17.38
CA GLU A 284 -20.41 11.22 18.76
C GLU A 284 -21.60 12.17 18.95
N GLN A 285 -21.58 13.36 18.34
CA GLN A 285 -22.71 14.30 18.42
C GLN A 285 -23.96 13.76 17.72
N ILE A 286 -23.83 13.22 16.50
CA ILE A 286 -24.99 12.83 15.69
C ILE A 286 -25.59 11.52 16.20
N TYR A 287 -24.76 10.49 16.38
CA TYR A 287 -25.24 9.18 16.85
C TYR A 287 -25.57 9.19 18.34
N GLY A 288 -24.86 9.97 19.17
CA GLY A 288 -25.16 10.14 20.59
C GLY A 288 -26.51 10.82 20.83
N LEU A 289 -26.84 11.89 20.08
CA LEU A 289 -28.14 12.57 20.20
C LEU A 289 -29.29 11.73 19.64
N GLN A 290 -29.08 10.99 18.55
CA GLN A 290 -30.11 10.11 17.98
C GLN A 290 -30.36 8.89 18.87
N LEU A 291 -29.33 8.27 19.44
CA LEU A 291 -29.48 7.17 20.39
C LEU A 291 -30.21 7.64 21.67
N LEU A 292 -29.89 8.83 22.17
CA LEU A 292 -30.59 9.43 23.31
C LEU A 292 -32.08 9.68 23.01
N ALA A 293 -32.39 10.18 21.81
CA ALA A 293 -33.77 10.41 21.36
C ALA A 293 -34.56 9.11 21.19
N VAL A 294 -33.95 8.07 20.61
CA VAL A 294 -34.57 6.74 20.42
C VAL A 294 -34.79 6.04 21.77
N LEU A 295 -33.82 6.11 22.69
CA LEU A 295 -33.95 5.54 24.03
C LEU A 295 -35.00 6.27 24.87
N ALA A 296 -35.07 7.61 24.78
CA ALA A 296 -36.11 8.39 25.42
C ALA A 296 -37.51 8.08 24.85
N GLN A 297 -37.60 7.79 23.55
CA GLN A 297 -38.85 7.44 22.87
C GLN A 297 -39.33 6.01 23.18
N HIS A 298 -38.43 5.06 23.43
CA HIS A 298 -38.79 3.65 23.72
C HIS A 298 -38.86 3.31 25.21
N TYR A 299 -38.06 3.97 26.05
CA TYR A 299 -37.95 3.60 27.47
C TYR A 299 -38.39 4.71 28.44
N GLY A 300 -38.67 5.93 27.96
CA GLY A 300 -39.02 7.09 28.78
C GLY A 300 -37.82 7.70 29.52
N ASP A 301 -37.98 8.88 30.14
CA ASP A 301 -36.91 9.61 30.86
C ASP A 301 -36.62 8.91 32.22
N VAL A 302 -36.06 7.70 32.14
CA VAL A 302 -35.77 6.84 33.29
C VAL A 302 -34.46 7.34 33.92
N PRO A 303 -34.49 7.89 35.14
CA PRO A 303 -33.32 8.50 35.79
C PRO A 303 -32.15 7.52 35.95
N VAL A 304 -32.45 6.23 36.04
CA VAL A 304 -31.47 5.14 36.18
C VAL A 304 -30.64 4.97 34.90
N VAL A 305 -31.24 5.08 33.72
CA VAL A 305 -30.50 4.97 32.44
C VAL A 305 -29.62 6.21 32.22
N ARG A 306 -30.11 7.41 32.61
CA ARG A 306 -29.31 8.63 32.63
C ARG A 306 -28.11 8.51 33.59
N GLN A 307 -28.30 7.90 34.76
CA GLN A 307 -27.24 7.69 35.74
C GLN A 307 -26.18 6.67 35.28
N TYR A 308 -26.59 5.61 34.57
CA TYR A 308 -25.66 4.66 33.94
C TYR A 308 -24.89 5.27 32.76
N LEU A 309 -25.52 6.15 31.97
CA LEU A 309 -24.85 6.84 30.86
C LEU A 309 -23.91 7.95 31.35
N GLU A 310 -24.28 8.70 32.40
CA GLU A 310 -23.36 9.63 33.09
C GLU A 310 -22.19 8.89 33.76
N GLN A 311 -22.39 7.65 34.20
CA GLN A 311 -21.34 6.79 34.75
C GLN A 311 -20.40 6.20 33.68
N TYR A 312 -20.87 5.98 32.44
CA TYR A 312 -20.06 5.46 31.34
C TYR A 312 -19.34 6.54 30.53
N TYR A 313 -19.92 7.74 30.40
CA TYR A 313 -19.34 8.84 29.61
C TYR A 313 -18.84 10.03 30.45
N GLY A 314 -18.95 9.95 31.78
CA GLY A 314 -18.49 10.98 32.72
C GLY A 314 -17.38 10.49 33.66
N SER A 315 -16.14 10.88 33.34
CA SER A 315 -14.96 10.94 34.23
C SER A 315 -14.16 9.64 34.46
N ALA A 316 -12.88 9.71 34.07
CA ALA A 316 -11.87 8.66 33.93
C ALA A 316 -11.41 7.90 35.19
N ASP A 317 -12.09 8.01 36.34
CA ASP A 317 -11.64 7.37 37.60
C ASP A 317 -12.28 6.00 37.90
N LEU A 318 -13.42 5.65 37.28
CA LEU A 318 -14.07 4.34 37.49
C LEU A 318 -13.38 3.21 36.71
N LEU A 319 -12.78 3.52 35.55
CA LEU A 319 -12.02 2.59 34.70
C LEU A 319 -10.83 2.00 35.45
N ARG A 320 -10.20 2.79 36.33
CA ARG A 320 -9.07 2.34 37.18
C ARG A 320 -9.50 1.40 38.32
N ARG A 321 -10.80 1.31 38.67
CA ARG A 321 -11.33 0.36 39.67
C ARG A 321 -11.96 -0.89 39.05
N LEU A 322 -12.51 -0.80 37.83
CA LEU A 322 -13.15 -1.94 37.15
C LEU A 322 -12.14 -2.89 36.50
N MET A 323 -10.97 -2.41 36.09
CA MET A 323 -9.87 -3.27 35.60
C MET A 323 -9.17 -4.07 36.72
N ALA A 324 -9.78 -4.22 37.90
CA ALA A 324 -9.20 -4.88 39.06
C ALA A 324 -10.08 -5.99 39.69
N GLN A 325 -10.99 -6.65 38.94
CA GLN A 325 -11.73 -7.81 39.46
C GLN A 325 -11.69 -9.06 38.56
N PRO A 326 -11.76 -10.28 39.15
CA PRO A 326 -11.09 -11.49 38.63
C PRO A 326 -11.99 -12.44 37.80
N TYR A 327 -11.31 -13.30 37.04
CA TYR A 327 -11.67 -14.28 36.00
C TYR A 327 -12.87 -15.26 36.17
N GLY A 328 -13.79 -15.06 37.12
CA GLY A 328 -14.84 -16.04 37.46
C GLY A 328 -16.17 -15.94 36.67
N ASP A 329 -16.60 -14.74 36.28
CA ASP A 329 -17.98 -14.52 35.81
C ASP A 329 -18.16 -14.57 34.27
N ALA A 330 -17.06 -14.71 33.51
CA ALA A 330 -17.12 -14.85 32.05
C ALA A 330 -17.68 -16.20 31.58
N LEU A 331 -17.69 -17.23 32.45
CA LEU A 331 -18.16 -18.57 32.08
C LEU A 331 -19.69 -18.66 31.96
N GLN A 332 -20.45 -17.87 32.74
CA GLN A 332 -21.92 -17.86 32.67
C GLN A 332 -22.43 -17.15 31.41
N LEU A 333 -21.76 -16.06 30.98
CA LEU A 333 -22.14 -15.33 29.77
C LEU A 333 -21.95 -16.19 28.50
N ARG A 334 -20.94 -17.06 28.49
CA ARG A 334 -20.65 -17.98 27.38
C ARG A 334 -21.69 -19.10 27.25
N GLN A 335 -22.26 -19.58 28.36
CA GLN A 335 -23.33 -20.58 28.32
C GLN A 335 -24.66 -20.02 27.79
N SER A 336 -25.00 -18.77 28.11
CA SER A 336 -26.24 -18.14 27.66
C SER A 336 -26.25 -17.79 26.16
N LEU A 337 -25.08 -17.56 25.55
CA LEU A 337 -24.94 -17.26 24.12
C LEU A 337 -25.07 -18.50 23.22
N VAL A 338 -24.75 -19.69 23.73
CA VAL A 338 -24.81 -20.95 22.96
C VAL A 338 -26.24 -21.52 22.85
N GLU A 339 -27.15 -21.21 23.77
CA GLU A 339 -28.50 -21.81 23.78
C GLU A 339 -29.53 -21.12 22.87
N SER A 340 -29.31 -19.89 22.41
CA SER A 340 -30.36 -19.09 21.73
C SER A 340 -30.24 -18.97 20.21
N TRP A 341 -29.14 -19.41 19.60
CA TRP A 341 -28.95 -19.36 18.15
C TRP A 341 -28.25 -20.63 17.67
N ASN A 342 -29.06 -21.67 17.46
CA ASN A 342 -28.62 -22.92 16.86
C ASN A 342 -28.42 -22.69 15.35
N LEU A 343 -27.30 -22.09 14.97
CA LEU A 343 -26.76 -22.23 13.61
C LEU A 343 -26.36 -23.71 13.44
N PRO A 344 -26.93 -24.46 12.49
CA PRO A 344 -26.50 -25.83 12.23
C PRO A 344 -25.03 -25.82 11.82
N GLY A 345 -24.23 -26.73 12.37
CA GLY A 345 -22.77 -26.77 12.18
C GLY A 345 -22.30 -26.77 10.71
N ASP A 346 -23.18 -27.09 9.78
CA ASP A 346 -22.94 -27.04 8.34
C ASP A 346 -22.73 -25.59 7.83
N LEU A 347 -23.36 -24.58 8.45
CA LEU A 347 -23.19 -23.18 8.07
C LEU A 347 -21.85 -22.60 8.55
N LEU A 348 -21.36 -23.07 9.70
CA LEU A 348 -20.04 -22.68 10.22
C LEU A 348 -18.91 -23.29 9.37
N ALA A 349 -19.08 -24.53 8.92
CA ALA A 349 -18.14 -25.21 8.02
C ALA A 349 -18.01 -24.54 6.65
N ILE A 350 -19.08 -23.88 6.18
CA ILE A 350 -19.07 -23.09 4.91
C ILE A 350 -18.33 -21.75 5.09
N MET A 351 -18.42 -21.12 6.27
CA MET A 351 -17.74 -19.86 6.54
C MET A 351 -16.22 -20.02 6.77
N GLU A 352 -15.76 -21.21 7.14
CA GLU A 352 -14.34 -21.48 7.42
C GLU A 352 -13.55 -22.00 6.22
N MET A 353 -14.18 -22.40 5.11
CA MET A 353 -13.49 -22.89 3.91
C MET A 353 -13.51 -21.87 2.75
N ARG A 354 -12.40 -21.12 2.64
CA ARG A 354 -11.88 -20.40 1.45
C ARG A 354 -12.72 -19.24 0.89
N TYR A 355 -12.09 -18.06 0.90
CA TYR A 355 -12.39 -16.80 0.22
C TYR A 355 -13.24 -15.75 0.95
N SER A 356 -12.65 -14.56 1.02
CA SER A 356 -13.23 -13.26 1.33
C SER A 356 -14.34 -12.90 0.35
N ILE A 357 -15.58 -12.78 0.84
CA ILE A 357 -16.73 -12.35 0.04
C ILE A 357 -16.97 -10.86 0.25
N SER A 358 -16.72 -10.06 -0.80
CA SER A 358 -17.12 -8.66 -0.91
C SER A 358 -18.11 -8.51 -2.07
N GLU A 359 -19.38 -8.22 -1.78
CA GLU A 359 -20.25 -7.24 -2.48
C GLU A 359 -21.74 -7.35 -2.09
N GLY A 360 -22.50 -6.29 -2.41
CA GLY A 360 -23.84 -5.94 -1.89
C GLY A 360 -25.00 -6.86 -2.28
N ASP A 361 -24.85 -7.77 -3.24
CA ASP A 361 -25.96 -8.58 -3.75
C ASP A 361 -26.36 -9.74 -2.85
N LEU A 362 -25.39 -10.36 -2.14
CA LEU A 362 -25.69 -11.35 -1.09
C LEU A 362 -26.51 -10.74 0.05
N ARG A 363 -26.31 -9.44 0.30
CA ARG A 363 -26.97 -8.70 1.36
C ARG A 363 -28.39 -8.29 0.99
N ALA A 364 -28.62 -7.98 -0.29
CA ALA A 364 -29.96 -7.80 -0.84
C ALA A 364 -30.76 -9.12 -0.77
N LEU A 365 -30.12 -10.27 -1.00
CA LEU A 365 -30.73 -11.60 -0.88
C LEU A 365 -31.12 -11.97 0.55
N MET A 366 -30.29 -11.65 1.56
CA MET A 366 -30.64 -11.85 2.98
C MET A 366 -31.75 -10.91 3.48
N SER A 367 -32.07 -9.85 2.73
CA SER A 367 -33.10 -8.88 3.08
C SER A 367 -34.48 -9.19 2.48
N TYR A 368 -34.58 -10.20 1.60
CA TYR A 368 -35.86 -10.73 1.15
C TYR A 368 -36.24 -11.98 1.94
N ASN A 369 -37.41 -11.92 2.61
CA ASN A 369 -38.02 -13.06 3.27
C ASN A 369 -38.37 -14.15 2.24
N TYR A 370 -37.47 -15.09 1.98
CA TYR A 370 -37.80 -16.31 1.27
C TYR A 370 -38.02 -17.45 2.26
N ASP A 371 -39.17 -18.10 2.11
CA ASP A 371 -39.51 -19.37 2.74
C ASP A 371 -38.50 -20.45 2.30
N LEU A 372 -38.21 -21.41 3.19
CA LEU A 372 -37.22 -22.48 3.03
C LEU A 372 -37.44 -23.42 1.82
N SER A 373 -38.44 -23.14 0.98
CA SER A 373 -38.81 -23.90 -0.21
C SER A 373 -38.09 -23.47 -1.50
N GLU A 374 -37.41 -22.32 -1.53
CA GLU A 374 -36.73 -21.77 -2.73
C GLU A 374 -35.18 -21.89 -2.69
N TYR A 375 -34.64 -22.86 -1.94
CA TYR A 375 -33.19 -23.12 -1.80
C TYR A 375 -32.43 -23.22 -3.13
N THR A 376 -33.07 -23.70 -4.20
CA THR A 376 -32.44 -23.87 -5.53
C THR A 376 -32.04 -22.54 -6.16
N LEU A 377 -32.80 -21.46 -5.94
CA LEU A 377 -32.52 -20.14 -6.52
C LEU A 377 -31.37 -19.43 -5.80
N LEU A 378 -31.32 -19.58 -4.47
CA LEU A 378 -30.24 -19.06 -3.63
C LEU A 378 -28.90 -19.75 -3.95
N ARG A 379 -28.93 -21.07 -4.13
CA ARG A 379 -27.76 -21.86 -4.49
C ARG A 379 -27.19 -21.48 -5.87
N GLN A 380 -28.06 -21.27 -6.86
CA GLN A 380 -27.67 -20.87 -8.22
C GLN A 380 -26.98 -19.50 -8.28
N LYS A 381 -27.22 -18.63 -7.29
CA LYS A 381 -26.64 -17.28 -7.16
C LYS A 381 -25.33 -17.27 -6.34
N LEU A 382 -25.22 -18.15 -5.34
CA LEU A 382 -24.02 -18.29 -4.49
C LEU A 382 -22.86 -18.98 -5.21
N GLU A 383 -23.14 -19.79 -6.24
CA GLU A 383 -22.13 -20.54 -7.00
C GLU A 383 -21.49 -19.70 -8.16
N GLN A 384 -21.78 -18.40 -8.29
CA GLN A 384 -21.20 -17.53 -9.34
C GLN A 384 -19.78 -17.04 -8.99
N ILE A 385 -18.84 -17.14 -9.92
CA ILE A 385 -17.44 -16.68 -9.79
C ILE A 385 -17.35 -15.21 -10.24
N TYR A 386 -16.71 -14.34 -9.46
CA TYR A 386 -16.49 -12.92 -9.80
C TYR A 386 -15.04 -12.67 -10.25
N ILE A 387 -14.84 -11.82 -11.27
CA ILE A 387 -13.52 -11.30 -11.68
C ILE A 387 -13.43 -9.82 -11.31
N ALA A 388 -12.32 -9.41 -10.71
CA ALA A 388 -12.01 -8.00 -10.45
C ALA A 388 -11.20 -7.41 -11.62
N GLY A 389 -11.76 -6.41 -12.31
CA GLY A 389 -11.06 -5.60 -13.31
C GLY A 389 -11.52 -4.13 -13.28
N PRO A 390 -10.68 -3.15 -13.67
CA PRO A 390 -10.90 -1.74 -13.33
C PRO A 390 -12.05 -1.05 -14.06
N ASP A 391 -12.60 -1.65 -15.11
CA ASP A 391 -13.58 -1.02 -16.01
C ASP A 391 -14.76 -1.93 -16.44
N ALA A 392 -15.08 -3.00 -15.68
CA ALA A 392 -16.20 -3.87 -16.02
C ALA A 392 -17.54 -3.28 -15.53
N GLU A 393 -18.34 -2.71 -16.43
CA GLU A 393 -19.79 -2.52 -16.21
C GLU A 393 -20.42 -3.90 -15.95
N GLU A 394 -21.15 -4.06 -14.82
CA GLU A 394 -21.88 -5.27 -14.42
C GLU A 394 -21.36 -6.55 -15.09
N ALA A 395 -20.22 -7.06 -14.60
CA ALA A 395 -19.68 -8.31 -15.10
C ALA A 395 -20.72 -9.42 -14.87
N GLN A 396 -21.34 -9.86 -15.97
CA GLN A 396 -21.87 -11.21 -16.09
C GLN A 396 -20.81 -12.17 -15.53
N GLU A 397 -21.25 -13.32 -15.00
CA GLU A 397 -20.33 -14.46 -14.80
C GLU A 397 -19.34 -14.45 -15.95
N PRO A 398 -18.01 -14.52 -15.72
CA PRO A 398 -17.17 -15.01 -16.79
C PRO A 398 -17.87 -16.28 -17.25
N LEU A 399 -18.33 -16.27 -18.50
CA LEU A 399 -18.98 -17.41 -19.13
C LEU A 399 -17.90 -18.48 -19.28
N PHE A 400 -17.50 -19.09 -18.17
CA PHE A 400 -16.64 -20.25 -18.10
C PHE A 400 -17.54 -21.41 -18.48
N SER A 401 -17.80 -21.54 -19.78
CA SER A 401 -18.42 -22.74 -20.30
C SER A 401 -17.35 -23.81 -20.35
N VAL A 402 -17.26 -24.61 -19.29
CA VAL A 402 -16.45 -25.84 -19.35
C VAL A 402 -17.23 -26.84 -20.18
N THR A 403 -16.71 -27.18 -21.34
CA THR A 403 -17.39 -28.10 -22.27
C THR A 403 -16.48 -29.26 -22.64
N THR A 404 -17.08 -30.41 -22.93
CA THR A 404 -16.37 -31.48 -23.63
C THR A 404 -16.17 -31.11 -25.11
N ASN A 405 -15.24 -31.79 -25.79
CA ASN A 405 -15.09 -31.72 -27.24
C ASN A 405 -16.35 -32.12 -28.04
N THR A 406 -17.28 -32.85 -27.42
CA THR A 406 -18.59 -33.21 -27.97
C THR A 406 -19.68 -32.16 -27.69
N GLY A 407 -19.35 -31.10 -26.95
CA GLY A 407 -20.21 -29.95 -26.69
C GLY A 407 -21.14 -30.11 -25.48
N GLU A 408 -20.95 -31.14 -24.65
CA GLU A 408 -21.67 -31.23 -23.38
C GLU A 408 -21.06 -30.25 -22.37
N SER A 409 -21.91 -29.56 -21.61
CA SER A 409 -21.48 -28.63 -20.57
C SER A 409 -21.27 -29.35 -19.24
N LEU A 410 -20.15 -29.03 -18.58
CA LEU A 410 -19.79 -29.50 -17.25
C LEU A 410 -19.89 -28.34 -16.24
N LYS A 411 -20.23 -28.64 -14.99
CA LYS A 411 -20.34 -27.63 -13.92
C LYS A 411 -19.33 -27.88 -12.79
N PRO A 412 -18.06 -27.52 -12.99
CA PRO A 412 -17.08 -27.60 -11.92
C PRO A 412 -17.27 -26.48 -10.90
N HIS A 413 -17.10 -26.83 -9.62
CA HIS A 413 -17.02 -25.87 -8.51
C HIS A 413 -15.58 -25.54 -8.12
N HIS A 414 -14.60 -26.23 -8.72
CA HIS A 414 -13.18 -25.96 -8.58
C HIS A 414 -12.48 -26.21 -9.92
N ILE A 415 -11.60 -25.28 -10.31
CA ILE A 415 -10.73 -25.38 -11.48
C ILE A 415 -9.35 -24.87 -11.04
N ASN A 416 -8.32 -25.65 -11.33
CA ASN A 416 -6.92 -25.26 -11.21
C ASN A 416 -6.20 -25.58 -12.52
N ILE A 417 -5.38 -24.65 -13.01
CA ILE A 417 -4.57 -24.81 -14.22
C ILE A 417 -3.16 -24.34 -13.87
N GLU A 418 -2.18 -25.20 -14.09
CA GLU A 418 -0.78 -25.01 -13.75
C GLU A 418 0.06 -25.06 -15.02
N ILE A 419 0.85 -24.01 -15.24
CA ILE A 419 1.76 -23.88 -16.38
C ILE A 419 3.12 -23.53 -15.81
N ASP A 420 4.06 -24.46 -15.93
CA ASP A 420 5.44 -24.26 -15.50
C ASP A 420 6.34 -24.04 -16.71
N GLU A 421 7.32 -23.14 -16.55
CA GLU A 421 8.34 -22.92 -17.56
C GLU A 421 9.21 -24.18 -17.73
N GLY A 422 9.33 -24.64 -18.97
CA GLY A 422 10.09 -25.83 -19.33
C GLY A 422 9.35 -27.16 -19.15
N GLU A 423 8.12 -27.14 -18.63
CA GLU A 423 7.23 -28.30 -18.64
C GLU A 423 6.50 -28.43 -19.98
N TYR A 424 6.55 -29.63 -20.54
CA TYR A 424 6.04 -29.91 -21.88
C TYR A 424 4.51 -30.05 -21.93
N ALA A 425 3.85 -30.11 -20.78
CA ALA A 425 2.41 -30.25 -20.66
C ALA A 425 1.86 -29.31 -19.59
N ILE A 426 0.76 -28.62 -19.93
CA ILE A 426 -0.05 -27.87 -18.96
C ILE A 426 -0.78 -28.92 -18.13
N LYS A 427 -0.77 -28.75 -16.80
CA LYS A 427 -1.52 -29.60 -15.88
C LYS A 427 -2.71 -28.83 -15.33
N GLY A 428 -3.68 -29.55 -14.82
CA GLY A 428 -4.80 -28.94 -14.12
C GLY A 428 -5.66 -29.98 -13.44
N GLU A 429 -6.68 -29.49 -12.74
CA GLU A 429 -7.68 -30.32 -12.13
C GLU A 429 -9.01 -29.58 -12.09
N ILE A 430 -10.09 -30.34 -12.26
CA ILE A 430 -11.44 -29.84 -12.00
C ILE A 430 -12.15 -30.76 -11.01
N HIS A 431 -12.96 -30.17 -10.14
CA HIS A 431 -13.81 -30.92 -9.22
C HIS A 431 -15.27 -30.72 -9.58
N LEU A 432 -16.02 -31.83 -9.66
CA LEU A 432 -17.45 -31.83 -9.94
C LEU A 432 -18.23 -32.31 -8.71
N ALA A 433 -19.45 -31.78 -8.56
CA ALA A 433 -20.40 -32.21 -7.54
C ALA A 433 -21.41 -33.25 -8.06
N ASP A 434 -21.73 -33.26 -9.36
CA ASP A 434 -22.71 -34.18 -9.96
C ASP A 434 -22.04 -35.42 -10.56
N GLN A 435 -22.61 -36.58 -10.27
CA GLN A 435 -22.23 -37.86 -10.85
C GLN A 435 -22.50 -37.91 -12.36
N ASN A 436 -23.54 -37.24 -12.86
CA ASN A 436 -23.86 -37.26 -14.30
C ASN A 436 -22.76 -36.58 -15.12
N ASP A 437 -22.29 -35.41 -14.66
CA ASP A 437 -21.18 -34.69 -15.28
C ASP A 437 -19.89 -35.54 -15.21
N PHE A 438 -19.65 -36.23 -14.09
CA PHE A 438 -18.51 -37.15 -13.96
C PHE A 438 -18.57 -38.32 -14.94
N LEU A 439 -19.75 -38.85 -15.29
CA LEU A 439 -19.89 -39.96 -16.23
C LEU A 439 -19.57 -39.56 -17.69
N LEU A 440 -19.58 -38.25 -18.00
CA LEU A 440 -19.13 -37.73 -19.29
C LEU A 440 -17.59 -37.69 -19.39
N CYS A 441 -16.91 -37.70 -18.25
CA CYS A 441 -15.47 -37.48 -18.14
C CYS A 441 -14.70 -38.80 -18.30
N LYS A 442 -14.39 -39.18 -19.54
CA LYS A 442 -13.64 -40.40 -19.83
C LYS A 442 -12.15 -40.14 -20.01
N HIS A 443 -11.34 -41.02 -19.44
CA HIS A 443 -9.88 -40.99 -19.55
C HIS A 443 -9.42 -40.92 -21.01
N ILE A 444 -8.74 -39.84 -21.38
CA ILE A 444 -8.08 -39.55 -22.68
C ILE A 444 -9.01 -39.47 -23.90
N GLU A 445 -10.19 -40.07 -23.84
CA GLU A 445 -11.21 -39.97 -24.90
C GLU A 445 -11.92 -38.62 -24.89
N THR A 446 -12.10 -38.04 -23.70
CA THR A 446 -12.80 -36.77 -23.52
C THR A 446 -11.77 -35.66 -23.34
N GLU A 447 -11.92 -34.64 -24.16
CA GLU A 447 -11.18 -33.39 -24.04
C GLU A 447 -12.10 -32.34 -23.41
N ILE A 448 -11.57 -31.62 -22.43
CA ILE A 448 -12.23 -30.52 -21.74
C ILE A 448 -11.68 -29.21 -22.29
N ILE A 449 -12.60 -28.34 -22.70
CA ILE A 449 -12.33 -27.00 -23.21
C ILE A 449 -12.74 -26.01 -22.12
N ILE A 450 -11.79 -25.20 -21.67
CA ILE A 450 -11.96 -24.18 -20.62
C ILE A 450 -11.60 -22.82 -21.23
N PRO A 451 -12.57 -21.97 -21.57
CA PRO A 451 -12.30 -20.62 -22.08
C PRO A 451 -12.00 -19.66 -20.93
N ILE A 452 -10.81 -19.05 -20.88
CA ILE A 452 -10.46 -17.99 -19.94
C ILE A 452 -10.15 -16.72 -20.76
N ASP A 453 -10.98 -15.70 -20.61
CA ASP A 453 -10.98 -14.47 -21.42
C ASP A 453 -11.05 -14.76 -22.94
N SER A 454 -9.93 -14.58 -23.64
CA SER A 454 -9.80 -14.83 -25.09
C SER A 454 -9.03 -16.11 -25.42
N THR A 455 -8.60 -16.86 -24.39
CA THR A 455 -7.76 -18.04 -24.54
C THR A 455 -8.55 -19.29 -24.19
N GLU A 456 -8.58 -20.28 -25.09
CA GLU A 456 -9.18 -21.58 -24.81
C GLU A 456 -8.10 -22.58 -24.38
N TYR A 457 -8.33 -23.22 -23.23
CA TYR A 457 -7.51 -24.33 -22.74
C TYR A 457 -8.13 -25.67 -23.15
N HIS A 458 -7.36 -26.47 -23.88
CA HIS A 458 -7.75 -27.72 -24.50
C HIS A 458 -7.01 -28.87 -23.80
N LEU A 459 -7.65 -29.49 -22.79
CA LEU A 459 -7.02 -30.43 -21.86
C LEU A 459 -7.68 -31.82 -21.88
N LEU A 460 -6.86 -32.88 -21.88
CA LEU A 460 -7.29 -34.28 -21.81
C LEU A 460 -7.42 -34.75 -20.36
N ILE A 461 -8.30 -35.72 -20.13
CA ILE A 461 -8.55 -36.28 -18.80
C ILE A 461 -7.59 -37.44 -18.51
N GLU A 462 -6.79 -37.35 -17.44
CA GLU A 462 -5.78 -38.37 -17.11
C GLU A 462 -6.27 -39.49 -16.18
N GLY A 463 -7.28 -39.27 -15.35
CA GLY A 463 -7.59 -40.24 -14.31
C GLY A 463 -8.74 -39.81 -13.42
N PRO A 464 -9.98 -39.80 -13.93
CA PRO A 464 -11.13 -39.32 -13.19
C PRO A 464 -11.39 -40.28 -12.03
N ARG A 465 -11.46 -39.75 -10.81
CA ARG A 465 -11.63 -40.55 -9.58
C ARG A 465 -12.65 -39.92 -8.66
N GLN A 466 -13.37 -40.77 -7.93
CA GLN A 466 -14.25 -40.34 -6.85
C GLN A 466 -13.44 -40.16 -5.56
N SER A 467 -13.53 -38.98 -4.95
CA SER A 467 -12.95 -38.64 -3.65
C SER A 467 -14.04 -38.54 -2.57
N ARG A 468 -13.65 -38.81 -1.32
CA ARG A 468 -14.48 -38.68 -0.11
C ARG A 468 -13.66 -38.03 0.99
N PRO A 469 -13.44 -36.70 0.93
CA PRO A 469 -12.57 -36.01 1.87
C PRO A 469 -13.12 -36.03 3.30
N GLU A 470 -14.46 -36.06 3.45
CA GLU A 470 -15.15 -36.02 4.74
C GLU A 470 -16.35 -36.97 4.76
N TRP A 471 -16.83 -37.29 5.96
CA TRP A 471 -18.02 -38.10 6.12
C TRP A 471 -19.25 -37.41 5.52
N GLY A 472 -19.90 -38.05 4.54
CA GLY A 472 -21.11 -37.53 3.89
C GLY A 472 -20.86 -36.64 2.67
N ARG A 473 -19.60 -36.28 2.37
CA ARG A 473 -19.23 -35.49 1.19
C ARG A 473 -18.60 -36.40 0.13
N ILE A 474 -19.19 -36.41 -1.07
CA ILE A 474 -18.64 -37.06 -2.26
C ILE A 474 -18.24 -35.95 -3.24
N GLU A 475 -17.04 -36.06 -3.78
CA GLU A 475 -16.51 -35.13 -4.77
C GLU A 475 -15.87 -35.92 -5.92
N TYR A 476 -16.00 -35.44 -7.15
CA TYR A 476 -15.42 -36.09 -8.32
C TYR A 476 -14.22 -35.30 -8.80
N TYR A 477 -13.03 -35.89 -8.65
CA TYR A 477 -11.74 -35.29 -8.99
C TYR A 477 -11.32 -35.71 -10.40
N ILE A 478 -11.04 -34.75 -11.27
CA ILE A 478 -10.67 -34.98 -12.66
C ILE A 478 -9.34 -34.26 -12.94
N PRO A 479 -8.22 -34.99 -12.94
CA PRO A 479 -6.94 -34.44 -13.34
C PRO A 479 -6.91 -34.26 -14.87
N LEU A 480 -6.34 -33.14 -15.29
CA LEU A 480 -6.27 -32.69 -16.66
C LEU A 480 -4.82 -32.47 -17.09
N ALA A 481 -4.51 -32.76 -18.34
CA ALA A 481 -3.22 -32.49 -18.95
C ALA A 481 -3.39 -32.08 -20.42
N SER A 482 -2.54 -31.20 -20.94
CA SER A 482 -2.60 -30.84 -22.36
C SER A 482 -2.31 -32.02 -23.28
N LYS A 483 -2.78 -31.93 -24.53
CA LYS A 483 -2.60 -32.98 -25.57
C LYS A 483 -1.16 -33.46 -25.74
N THR A 484 -0.18 -32.61 -25.47
CA THR A 484 1.25 -32.92 -25.51
C THR A 484 1.65 -34.11 -24.65
N ILE A 485 0.87 -34.48 -23.62
CA ILE A 485 1.10 -35.70 -22.83
C ILE A 485 1.05 -36.97 -23.68
N LEU A 486 0.31 -36.96 -24.79
CA LEU A 486 0.20 -38.09 -25.71
C LEU A 486 1.52 -38.45 -26.39
N LEU A 487 2.52 -37.56 -26.36
CA LEU A 487 3.87 -37.79 -26.90
C LEU A 487 4.77 -38.58 -25.95
N ASP A 488 4.36 -38.78 -24.69
CA ASP A 488 5.15 -39.48 -23.69
C ASP A 488 4.56 -40.84 -23.30
N SER A 489 5.35 -41.63 -22.58
CA SER A 489 4.89 -42.87 -21.96
C SER A 489 3.86 -42.57 -20.86
N PRO A 490 2.75 -43.32 -20.76
CA PRO A 490 2.44 -44.60 -21.44
C PRO A 490 1.64 -44.44 -22.75
N TYR A 491 1.39 -43.23 -23.23
CA TYR A 491 0.42 -42.95 -24.30
C TYR A 491 1.01 -43.05 -25.70
N ALA A 492 2.31 -42.80 -25.85
CA ALA A 492 3.05 -43.04 -27.07
C ALA A 492 3.77 -44.40 -27.05
N ALA A 493 3.70 -45.11 -28.17
CA ALA A 493 4.55 -46.28 -28.37
C ALA A 493 6.02 -45.85 -28.46
N PRO A 494 6.96 -46.61 -27.87
CA PRO A 494 8.37 -46.30 -27.98
C PRO A 494 8.83 -46.46 -29.44
N ILE A 495 9.75 -45.59 -29.85
CA ILE A 495 10.34 -45.58 -31.17
C ILE A 495 11.72 -46.22 -31.09
N ASP A 496 11.97 -47.13 -32.03
CA ASP A 496 13.25 -47.80 -32.24
C ASP A 496 13.62 -47.65 -33.73
N GLN A 497 14.34 -46.58 -34.07
CA GLN A 497 14.73 -46.28 -35.44
C GLN A 497 15.92 -45.32 -35.52
N GLU A 498 16.61 -45.37 -36.67
CA GLU A 498 17.58 -44.38 -37.09
C GLU A 498 16.90 -43.33 -38.00
N PHE A 499 17.16 -42.05 -37.75
CA PHE A 499 16.55 -40.96 -38.50
C PHE A 499 17.42 -40.57 -39.71
N THR A 500 16.77 -40.38 -40.86
CA THR A 500 17.43 -39.85 -42.06
C THR A 500 17.68 -38.35 -41.92
N GLY A 501 18.74 -37.84 -42.54
CA GLY A 501 19.12 -36.45 -42.39
C GLY A 501 18.06 -35.45 -42.85
N ALA A 502 17.71 -34.52 -41.97
CA ALA A 502 16.70 -33.48 -42.17
C ALA A 502 16.92 -32.31 -41.19
N LEU A 503 16.16 -31.23 -41.36
CA LEU A 503 16.10 -30.16 -40.36
C LEU A 503 15.49 -30.67 -39.05
N ALA A 504 15.98 -30.16 -37.92
CA ALA A 504 15.51 -30.51 -36.58
C ALA A 504 14.00 -30.25 -36.45
N SER A 505 13.52 -29.11 -36.95
CA SER A 505 12.10 -28.77 -36.98
C SER A 505 11.24 -29.81 -37.72
N VAL A 506 11.74 -30.36 -38.83
CA VAL A 506 11.04 -31.36 -39.65
C VAL A 506 10.95 -32.70 -38.92
N ILE A 507 12.03 -33.12 -38.26
CA ILE A 507 12.04 -34.35 -37.46
C ILE A 507 11.08 -34.24 -36.28
N VAL A 508 11.13 -33.12 -35.55
CA VAL A 508 10.25 -32.85 -34.40
C VAL A 508 8.78 -32.78 -34.83
N ALA A 509 8.46 -32.07 -35.92
CA ALA A 509 7.12 -32.03 -36.48
C ALA A 509 6.61 -33.42 -36.89
N GLY A 510 7.48 -34.26 -37.49
CA GLY A 510 7.14 -35.64 -37.84
C GLY A 510 6.83 -36.52 -36.63
N LEU A 511 7.58 -36.35 -35.54
CA LEU A 511 7.36 -37.06 -34.28
C LEU A 511 6.06 -36.62 -33.59
N ALA A 512 5.79 -35.32 -33.55
CA ALA A 512 4.57 -34.77 -32.96
C ALA A 512 3.30 -35.14 -33.77
N ALA A 513 3.43 -35.20 -35.10
CA ALA A 513 2.33 -35.58 -36.00
C ALA A 513 1.80 -37.00 -35.77
N ILE A 514 2.57 -37.91 -35.16
CA ILE A 514 2.11 -39.27 -34.78
C ILE A 514 0.86 -39.20 -33.89
N LYS A 515 0.73 -38.13 -33.09
CA LYS A 515 -0.40 -37.86 -32.20
C LYS A 515 -1.24 -36.66 -32.65
N SER A 516 -1.10 -36.24 -33.90
CA SER A 516 -1.80 -35.07 -34.46
C SER A 516 -1.54 -33.77 -33.70
N ILE A 517 -0.33 -33.60 -33.16
CA ILE A 517 0.07 -32.38 -32.45
C ILE A 517 0.89 -31.49 -33.41
N THR A 518 0.47 -30.24 -33.54
CA THR A 518 1.19 -29.20 -34.28
C THR A 518 2.39 -28.70 -33.46
N VAL A 519 3.49 -28.39 -34.14
CA VAL A 519 4.70 -27.84 -33.51
C VAL A 519 4.88 -26.38 -33.91
N ILE A 520 5.05 -25.51 -32.92
CA ILE A 520 5.49 -24.13 -33.11
C ILE A 520 7.00 -24.09 -32.82
N TRP A 521 7.80 -23.86 -33.88
CA TRP A 521 9.25 -23.83 -33.79
C TRP A 521 9.78 -22.39 -33.69
N GLN A 522 10.31 -22.01 -32.53
CA GLN A 522 10.89 -20.68 -32.27
C GLN A 522 12.40 -20.73 -31.99
N LEU A 523 13.03 -21.88 -32.25
CA LEU A 523 14.47 -22.08 -32.09
C LEU A 523 15.21 -21.84 -33.40
N ILE A 524 16.53 -21.67 -33.29
CA ILE A 524 17.40 -21.75 -34.47
C ILE A 524 17.28 -23.16 -35.02
N ASP A 525 16.78 -23.27 -36.25
CA ASP A 525 16.66 -24.56 -36.93
C ASP A 525 18.02 -25.01 -37.46
N TRP A 526 18.32 -26.30 -37.30
CA TRP A 526 19.63 -26.85 -37.61
C TRP A 526 19.48 -28.22 -38.26
N TYR A 527 20.44 -28.57 -39.12
CA TYR A 527 20.39 -29.82 -39.86
C TYR A 527 20.99 -30.97 -39.05
N ILE A 528 20.24 -32.05 -38.87
CA ILE A 528 20.69 -33.30 -38.25
C ILE A 528 21.13 -34.25 -39.36
N PRO A 529 22.42 -34.63 -39.46
CA PRO A 529 22.87 -35.61 -40.46
C PRO A 529 22.36 -37.03 -40.17
N THR A 530 22.23 -37.84 -41.23
CA THR A 530 21.95 -39.28 -41.10
C THR A 530 23.00 -39.96 -40.20
N GLY A 531 22.56 -40.84 -39.30
CA GLY A 531 23.44 -41.57 -38.37
C GLY A 531 23.80 -40.84 -37.08
N VAL A 532 23.36 -39.58 -36.89
CA VAL A 532 23.58 -38.83 -35.64
C VAL A 532 22.46 -39.06 -34.63
N LEU A 533 21.21 -39.11 -35.10
CA LEU A 533 20.03 -39.31 -34.26
C LEU A 533 19.52 -40.74 -34.39
N THR A 534 19.63 -41.48 -33.30
CA THR A 534 19.04 -42.81 -33.12
C THR A 534 18.14 -42.79 -31.89
N ALA A 535 16.96 -43.36 -32.00
CA ALA A 535 16.06 -43.62 -30.89
C ALA A 535 16.11 -45.11 -30.55
N ASN A 536 16.33 -45.44 -29.27
CA ASN A 536 16.38 -46.82 -28.80
C ASN A 536 15.32 -47.05 -27.73
N ASN A 537 14.12 -47.44 -28.15
CA ASN A 537 12.99 -47.67 -27.25
C ASN A 537 12.62 -46.41 -26.41
N GLU A 538 12.64 -45.25 -27.06
CA GLU A 538 12.38 -43.94 -26.45
C GLU A 538 11.00 -43.41 -26.84
N SER A 539 10.34 -42.66 -25.95
CA SER A 539 9.11 -41.95 -26.32
C SER A 539 9.40 -40.85 -27.34
N PRO A 540 8.43 -40.50 -28.23
CA PRO A 540 8.55 -39.34 -29.11
C PRO A 540 9.01 -38.08 -28.37
N LEU A 541 8.44 -37.82 -27.18
CA LEU A 541 8.82 -36.66 -26.37
C LEU A 541 10.28 -36.68 -25.93
N SER A 542 10.82 -37.83 -25.49
CA SER A 542 12.24 -37.94 -25.11
C SER A 542 13.16 -37.55 -26.26
N ILE A 543 12.84 -38.00 -27.48
CA ILE A 543 13.60 -37.68 -28.69
C ILE A 543 13.49 -36.18 -29.01
N ILE A 544 12.28 -35.62 -28.96
CA ILE A 544 12.04 -34.18 -29.19
C ILE A 544 12.82 -33.34 -28.17
N ARG A 545 12.76 -33.68 -26.89
CA ARG A 545 13.47 -32.97 -25.81
C ARG A 545 14.98 -33.01 -26.03
N ARG A 546 15.55 -34.14 -26.47
CA ARG A 546 16.98 -34.22 -26.80
C ARG A 546 17.37 -33.27 -27.94
N ILE A 547 16.55 -33.18 -28.99
CA ILE A 547 16.80 -32.28 -30.12
C ILE A 547 16.73 -30.81 -29.70
N VAL A 548 15.72 -30.46 -28.90
CA VAL A 548 15.49 -29.08 -28.43
C VAL A 548 16.56 -28.65 -27.41
N ASN A 549 16.90 -29.50 -26.45
CA ASN A 549 17.94 -29.21 -25.46
C ASN A 549 19.33 -29.06 -26.09
N ALA A 550 19.59 -29.68 -27.25
CA ALA A 550 20.87 -29.57 -27.96
C ALA A 550 21.21 -28.12 -28.37
N VAL A 551 20.21 -27.24 -28.45
CA VAL A 551 20.37 -25.81 -28.76
C VAL A 551 19.98 -24.90 -27.59
N GLY A 552 19.84 -25.43 -26.38
CA GLY A 552 19.43 -24.67 -25.19
C GLY A 552 17.97 -24.21 -25.23
N GLY A 553 17.12 -24.94 -25.97
CA GLY A 553 15.69 -24.72 -25.97
C GLY A 553 14.98 -25.51 -24.87
N ILE A 554 13.78 -25.07 -24.55
CA ILE A 554 12.83 -25.74 -23.67
C ILE A 554 11.55 -26.08 -24.44
N LEU A 555 10.76 -26.98 -23.87
CA LEU A 555 9.47 -27.39 -24.40
C LEU A 555 8.36 -26.79 -23.54
N GLN A 556 7.31 -26.33 -24.20
CA GLN A 556 6.10 -25.86 -23.55
C GLN A 556 4.87 -26.25 -24.37
N SER A 557 3.70 -26.29 -23.75
CA SER A 557 2.45 -26.52 -24.45
C SER A 557 1.68 -25.21 -24.59
N SER A 558 1.06 -24.98 -25.75
CA SER A 558 0.11 -23.89 -25.90
C SER A 558 -1.22 -24.25 -25.22
N PRO A 559 -2.03 -23.26 -24.80
CA PRO A 559 -3.37 -23.51 -24.30
C PRO A 559 -4.25 -24.34 -25.25
N ALA A 560 -4.06 -24.19 -26.57
CA ALA A 560 -4.78 -24.95 -27.61
C ALA A 560 -4.24 -26.39 -27.81
N GLY A 561 -3.18 -26.79 -27.10
CA GLY A 561 -2.59 -28.12 -27.16
C GLY A 561 -1.52 -28.33 -28.24
N GLU A 562 -0.91 -27.26 -28.73
CA GLU A 562 0.24 -27.31 -29.64
C GLU A 562 1.55 -27.40 -28.85
N LEU A 563 2.58 -28.04 -29.42
CA LEU A 563 3.90 -28.11 -28.80
C LEU A 563 4.76 -26.91 -29.23
N ILE A 564 5.19 -26.09 -28.28
CA ILE A 564 6.06 -24.94 -28.51
C ILE A 564 7.49 -25.33 -28.17
N CYS A 565 8.42 -25.09 -29.10
CA CYS A 565 9.86 -25.19 -28.88
C CYS A 565 10.44 -23.78 -28.87
N LEU A 566 10.87 -23.28 -27.71
CA LEU A 566 11.34 -21.91 -27.51
C LEU A 566 12.69 -21.87 -26.78
N PRO A 567 13.49 -20.80 -26.90
CA PRO A 567 14.72 -20.68 -26.12
C PRO A 567 14.42 -20.54 -24.62
N GLU A 568 15.25 -21.13 -23.75
CA GLU A 568 15.13 -20.95 -22.28
C GLU A 568 15.25 -19.47 -21.89
N TYR A 569 16.13 -18.73 -22.56
CA TYR A 569 16.27 -17.29 -22.37
C TYR A 569 15.97 -16.58 -23.68
N PRO A 570 14.88 -15.80 -23.77
CA PRO A 570 14.50 -15.07 -24.99
C PRO A 570 15.56 -14.07 -25.46
N ILE A 571 16.33 -13.54 -24.50
CA ILE A 571 17.38 -12.55 -24.72
C ILE A 571 18.65 -13.06 -24.04
N SER A 572 19.81 -12.86 -24.69
CA SER A 572 21.11 -13.16 -24.08
C SER A 572 21.28 -12.38 -22.78
N THR A 573 21.92 -13.00 -21.78
CA THR A 573 22.22 -12.39 -20.48
C THR A 573 22.90 -11.01 -20.59
N THR A 574 23.73 -10.81 -21.62
CA THR A 574 24.40 -9.52 -21.89
C THR A 574 23.46 -8.40 -22.36
N GLY A 575 22.24 -8.74 -22.80
CA GLY A 575 21.22 -7.80 -23.25
C GLY A 575 20.11 -7.54 -22.24
N TRP A 576 20.11 -8.23 -21.07
CA TRP A 576 19.04 -8.13 -20.08
C TRP A 576 18.84 -6.70 -19.55
N GLU A 577 19.92 -5.95 -19.31
CA GLU A 577 19.83 -4.56 -18.83
C GLU A 577 19.10 -3.62 -19.79
N THR A 578 19.09 -3.96 -21.08
CA THR A 578 18.45 -3.18 -22.14
C THR A 578 17.14 -3.78 -22.63
N ALA A 579 16.79 -4.98 -22.13
CA ALA A 579 15.54 -5.63 -22.46
C ALA A 579 14.37 -4.86 -21.82
N THR A 580 13.23 -4.81 -22.52
CA THR A 580 11.99 -4.30 -21.94
C THR A 580 11.24 -5.49 -21.34
N PRO A 581 11.06 -5.55 -20.00
CA PRO A 581 10.22 -6.56 -19.36
C PRO A 581 8.78 -6.52 -19.90
N ASP A 582 8.17 -7.69 -20.05
CA ASP A 582 6.76 -7.80 -20.45
C ASP A 582 5.82 -7.27 -19.36
N PHE A 583 6.22 -7.44 -18.09
CA PHE A 583 5.51 -6.97 -16.91
C PHE A 583 6.47 -6.39 -15.88
N TYR A 584 6.03 -5.34 -15.20
CA TYR A 584 6.70 -4.80 -14.01
C TYR A 584 5.83 -5.13 -12.81
N LEU A 585 6.43 -5.77 -11.81
CA LEU A 585 5.81 -6.03 -10.52
C LEU A 585 6.58 -5.21 -9.49
N THR A 586 5.87 -4.34 -8.78
CA THR A 586 6.43 -3.40 -7.79
C THR A 586 5.64 -3.48 -6.50
N ASP A 587 6.24 -3.16 -5.36
CA ASP A 587 5.54 -3.18 -4.06
C ASP A 587 4.35 -2.20 -3.96
N MET A 588 4.17 -1.34 -4.97
CA MET A 588 2.99 -0.50 -5.13
C MET A 588 1.81 -1.22 -5.81
N ASP A 589 2.07 -2.35 -6.45
CA ASP A 589 1.06 -3.21 -7.07
C ASP A 589 0.36 -4.04 -5.98
N ASN A 590 -0.95 -4.22 -6.13
CA ASN A 590 -1.80 -4.79 -5.08
C ASN A 590 -1.66 -6.32 -5.05
N PHE A 591 -0.61 -6.85 -4.42
CA PHE A 591 -0.46 -8.28 -4.20
C PHE A 591 -1.33 -8.76 -3.04
N PHE A 592 -2.02 -9.89 -3.23
CA PHE A 592 -2.68 -10.59 -2.10
C PHE A 592 -1.66 -11.26 -1.18
N SER A 593 -0.55 -11.76 -1.75
CA SER A 593 0.60 -12.32 -1.03
C SER A 593 1.80 -12.42 -1.97
N VAL A 594 3.01 -12.17 -1.47
CA VAL A 594 4.27 -12.47 -2.16
C VAL A 594 5.12 -13.35 -1.24
N ASP A 595 5.63 -14.45 -1.78
CA ASP A 595 6.63 -15.28 -1.11
C ASP A 595 7.89 -15.33 -2.00
N SER A 596 9.04 -15.10 -1.39
CA SER A 596 10.34 -15.14 -2.06
C SER A 596 11.25 -16.07 -1.28
N THR A 597 11.59 -17.20 -1.89
CA THR A 597 12.57 -18.12 -1.33
C THR A 597 13.86 -18.01 -2.12
N SER A 598 14.94 -17.57 -1.46
CA SER A 598 16.27 -17.60 -2.06
C SER A 598 16.83 -19.02 -1.93
N ASP A 599 16.88 -19.75 -3.04
CA ASP A 599 17.55 -21.06 -3.07
C ASP A 599 19.06 -20.88 -3.27
N ILE A 600 19.85 -21.45 -2.36
CA ILE A 600 21.31 -21.38 -2.42
C ILE A 600 21.78 -22.45 -3.41
N ARG A 601 22.03 -22.05 -4.66
CA ARG A 601 22.54 -22.98 -5.69
C ARG A 601 23.97 -23.43 -5.40
N GLU A 602 24.18 -24.74 -5.28
CA GLU A 602 25.52 -25.32 -5.15
C GLU A 602 26.38 -24.98 -6.38
N GLY A 603 27.56 -24.38 -6.15
CA GLY A 603 28.55 -24.09 -7.20
C GLY A 603 28.81 -22.60 -7.47
N TYR A 604 27.99 -21.70 -6.92
CA TYR A 604 28.16 -20.24 -7.10
C TYR A 604 28.72 -19.52 -5.86
N ASN A 605 28.79 -20.17 -4.69
CA ASN A 605 29.39 -19.61 -3.49
C ASN A 605 30.92 -19.79 -3.51
N ARG A 606 31.68 -18.68 -3.55
CA ARG A 606 33.16 -18.68 -3.41
C ARG A 606 33.64 -19.18 -2.04
N PHE A 607 32.82 -19.01 -1.01
CA PHE A 607 33.16 -19.42 0.35
C PHE A 607 32.13 -20.44 0.86
N LEU A 608 32.63 -21.56 1.38
CA LEU A 608 31.83 -22.57 2.07
C LEU A 608 32.12 -22.48 3.56
N ILE A 609 31.27 -21.80 4.31
CA ILE A 609 31.40 -21.78 5.76
C ILE A 609 30.72 -23.04 6.29
N SER A 610 31.44 -23.80 7.08
CA SER A 610 30.88 -24.98 7.73
C SER A 610 31.20 -24.92 9.21
N ASP A 611 30.20 -25.21 10.03
CA ASP A 611 30.36 -25.44 11.47
C ASP A 611 30.99 -26.82 11.74
N LYS A 612 31.96 -27.28 10.93
CA LYS A 612 32.29 -28.70 10.88
C LYS A 612 32.74 -29.23 12.25
N VAL A 613 31.83 -30.03 12.78
CA VAL A 613 31.86 -30.94 13.92
C VAL A 613 33.17 -31.71 13.97
N ILE A 614 34.09 -31.28 14.84
CA ILE A 614 35.10 -32.18 15.42
C ILE A 614 35.05 -32.15 16.95
N ASP A 615 34.53 -31.09 17.59
CA ASP A 615 34.24 -31.11 19.03
C ASP A 615 33.09 -30.15 19.38
N GLU A 616 32.39 -30.47 20.48
CA GLU A 616 31.28 -29.74 21.14
C GLU A 616 31.66 -28.33 21.63
N SER A 617 32.46 -27.59 20.88
CA SER A 617 32.70 -26.18 21.10
C SER A 617 31.46 -25.45 20.59
N GLY A 618 30.67 -24.83 21.47
CA GLY A 618 29.46 -24.07 21.12
C GLY A 618 29.76 -22.80 20.31
N LEU A 619 30.53 -22.94 19.24
CA LEU A 619 30.89 -21.91 18.29
C LEU A 619 29.88 -21.93 17.14
N ILE A 620 29.39 -20.76 16.77
CA ILE A 620 28.42 -20.59 15.67
C ILE A 620 29.03 -19.58 14.70
N LEU A 621 29.07 -19.93 13.42
CA LEU A 621 29.56 -19.02 12.38
C LEU A 621 28.42 -18.31 11.66
N GLU A 622 28.70 -17.08 11.26
CA GLU A 622 27.87 -16.32 10.34
C GLU A 622 28.75 -15.52 9.37
N GLN A 623 28.24 -15.27 8.16
CA GLN A 623 28.90 -14.42 7.18
C GLN A 623 28.06 -13.21 6.79
N VAL A 624 28.76 -12.13 6.51
CA VAL A 624 28.22 -10.92 5.90
C VAL A 624 29.07 -10.55 4.68
N ASP A 625 28.40 -10.34 3.56
CA ASP A 625 29.04 -10.05 2.28
C ASP A 625 29.39 -8.55 2.20
N ILE A 626 30.64 -8.24 1.84
CA ILE A 626 31.09 -6.85 1.61
C ILE A 626 31.18 -6.58 0.11
N ASP A 627 31.94 -7.43 -0.59
CA ASP A 627 32.09 -7.38 -2.04
C ASP A 627 32.36 -8.78 -2.60
N GLU A 628 32.52 -8.90 -3.92
CA GLU A 628 32.77 -10.17 -4.61
C GLU A 628 33.95 -10.98 -4.06
N ASN A 629 34.94 -10.32 -3.45
CA ASN A 629 36.19 -10.92 -2.99
C ASN A 629 36.37 -10.85 -1.46
N THR A 630 35.48 -10.16 -0.74
CA THR A 630 35.64 -9.83 0.68
C THR A 630 34.36 -10.13 1.46
N LYS A 631 34.51 -10.86 2.58
CA LYS A 631 33.42 -11.16 3.52
C LYS A 631 33.86 -10.87 4.95
N ASP A 632 32.92 -10.50 5.80
CA ASP A 632 33.10 -10.55 7.24
C ASP A 632 32.54 -11.88 7.78
N ILE A 633 33.29 -12.53 8.66
CA ILE A 633 32.93 -13.77 9.35
C ILE A 633 32.80 -13.47 10.83
N TYR A 634 31.63 -13.75 11.39
CA TYR A 634 31.33 -13.61 12.80
C TYR A 634 31.37 -14.99 13.46
N VAL A 635 32.14 -15.12 14.53
CA VAL A 635 32.19 -16.33 15.35
C VAL A 635 31.60 -16.02 16.71
N TYR A 636 30.40 -16.54 16.96
CA TYR A 636 29.76 -16.50 18.26
C TYR A 636 30.25 -17.67 19.10
N GLN A 637 30.30 -17.49 20.43
CA GLN A 637 30.66 -18.53 21.38
C GLN A 637 29.60 -18.64 22.47
N VAL A 638 29.10 -19.85 22.68
CA VAL A 638 28.05 -20.20 23.63
C VAL A 638 28.46 -21.42 24.47
N PRO A 639 28.67 -21.30 25.79
CA PRO A 639 28.67 -20.06 26.55
C PRO A 639 29.94 -19.23 26.31
N TRP A 640 29.86 -17.90 26.51
CA TRP A 640 31.00 -17.01 26.30
C TRP A 640 32.13 -17.28 27.31
N ASN A 641 33.34 -17.60 26.83
CA ASN A 641 34.51 -17.82 27.68
C ASN A 641 35.56 -16.70 27.49
N PRO A 642 35.76 -15.79 28.47
CA PRO A 642 36.75 -14.72 28.35
C PRO A 642 38.21 -15.20 28.40
N LEU A 643 38.46 -16.48 28.73
CA LEU A 643 39.81 -17.07 28.78
C LEU A 643 40.21 -17.73 27.46
N GLU A 644 39.33 -17.72 26.45
CA GLU A 644 39.59 -18.31 25.15
C GLU A 644 39.70 -17.23 24.06
N GLN A 645 40.63 -17.45 23.14
CA GLN A 645 40.78 -16.68 21.92
C GLN A 645 40.37 -17.54 20.74
N ILE A 646 39.60 -16.96 19.81
CA ILE A 646 39.19 -17.64 18.57
C ILE A 646 40.22 -17.40 17.48
N ILE A 647 40.64 -18.47 16.82
CA ILE A 647 41.40 -18.44 15.57
C ILE A 647 40.51 -18.97 14.45
N LEU A 648 40.44 -18.25 13.33
CA LEU A 648 39.73 -18.70 12.14
C LEU A 648 40.72 -19.35 11.17
N HIS A 649 40.52 -20.64 10.91
CA HIS A 649 41.30 -21.42 9.97
C HIS A 649 40.63 -21.46 8.60
N THR A 650 41.43 -21.71 7.56
CA THR A 650 40.95 -21.82 6.19
C THR A 650 41.52 -23.02 5.46
N SER A 651 40.74 -23.62 4.55
CA SER A 651 41.24 -24.59 3.57
C SER A 651 41.90 -23.94 2.35
N GLY A 652 41.77 -22.62 2.21
CA GLY A 652 42.40 -21.86 1.14
C GLY A 652 43.91 -21.72 1.34
N GLY A 653 44.63 -21.39 0.27
CA GLY A 653 46.07 -21.19 0.32
C GLY A 653 46.48 -19.79 0.75
N VAL A 654 47.73 -19.42 0.44
CA VAL A 654 48.33 -18.12 0.79
C VAL A 654 47.63 -16.90 0.16
N TRP A 655 46.76 -17.13 -0.81
CA TRP A 655 45.95 -16.11 -1.49
C TRP A 655 44.71 -15.70 -0.67
N VAL A 656 44.33 -16.48 0.35
CA VAL A 656 43.27 -16.11 1.30
C VAL A 656 43.88 -15.32 2.44
N SER A 657 43.42 -14.09 2.62
CA SER A 657 43.83 -13.22 3.74
C SER A 657 42.76 -13.21 4.81
N ILE A 658 43.13 -13.46 6.07
CA ILE A 658 42.26 -13.37 7.24
C ILE A 658 42.79 -12.25 8.14
N ILE A 659 41.95 -11.28 8.45
CA ILE A 659 42.25 -10.15 9.34
C ILE A 659 41.33 -10.26 10.55
N ALA A 660 41.87 -10.56 11.73
CA ALA A 660 41.10 -10.52 12.96
C ALA A 660 40.83 -9.06 13.37
N GLU A 661 39.57 -8.62 13.31
CA GLU A 661 39.16 -7.27 13.73
C GLU A 661 38.89 -7.20 15.24
N GLY A 662 38.77 -8.36 15.91
CA GLY A 662 38.63 -8.48 17.36
C GLY A 662 37.20 -8.76 17.81
N ILE A 663 36.95 -8.55 19.10
CA ILE A 663 35.65 -8.80 19.73
C ILE A 663 34.74 -7.60 19.52
N THR A 664 33.54 -7.84 18.98
CA THR A 664 32.50 -6.83 18.81
C THR A 664 31.30 -7.17 19.68
N THR A 665 30.67 -6.13 20.24
CA THR A 665 29.38 -6.22 20.92
C THR A 665 28.39 -5.36 20.17
N GLU A 666 27.24 -5.95 19.85
CA GLU A 666 26.21 -5.35 19.01
C GLU A 666 24.87 -5.43 19.73
N GLU A 667 24.13 -4.31 19.72
CA GLU A 667 22.79 -4.22 20.27
C GLU A 667 21.77 -4.65 19.21
N ILE A 668 20.91 -5.60 19.55
CA ILE A 668 19.85 -6.13 18.69
C ILE A 668 18.51 -5.82 19.32
N THR A 669 17.60 -5.29 18.51
CA THR A 669 16.18 -5.14 18.83
C THR A 669 15.38 -6.05 17.92
N GLU A 670 14.65 -7.00 18.49
CA GLU A 670 13.78 -7.91 17.74
C GLU A 670 12.50 -8.24 18.50
N ILE A 671 11.46 -8.68 17.79
CA ILE A 671 10.22 -9.19 18.37
C ILE A 671 10.31 -10.71 18.41
N VAL A 672 10.24 -11.28 19.61
CA VAL A 672 10.24 -12.73 19.86
C VAL A 672 8.81 -13.18 20.14
N GLU A 673 8.37 -14.20 19.40
CA GLU A 673 7.12 -14.91 19.70
C GLU A 673 7.35 -15.88 20.86
N ILE A 674 6.49 -15.79 21.86
CA ILE A 674 6.45 -16.70 23.00
C ILE A 674 5.24 -17.61 22.83
N ILE A 675 5.47 -18.91 22.83
CA ILE A 675 4.43 -19.95 22.78
C ILE A 675 4.58 -20.82 24.02
N ALA A 676 3.52 -20.94 24.81
CA ALA A 676 3.51 -21.67 26.09
C ALA A 676 4.66 -21.27 27.05
N GLY A 677 5.10 -20.01 26.99
CA GLY A 677 6.17 -19.46 27.82
C GLY A 677 7.60 -19.69 27.31
N GLU A 678 7.76 -20.22 26.10
CA GLU A 678 9.04 -20.47 25.45
C GLU A 678 9.16 -19.69 24.14
N GLY A 679 10.36 -19.21 23.81
CA GLY A 679 10.67 -18.54 22.55
C GLY A 679 12.17 -18.59 22.23
N MET A 680 12.58 -18.00 21.11
CA MET A 680 13.98 -17.98 20.68
C MET A 680 14.37 -16.62 20.07
N THR A 681 15.56 -16.15 20.40
CA THR A 681 16.20 -14.98 19.76
C THR A 681 16.96 -15.40 18.50
N GLN A 682 17.21 -14.46 17.59
CA GLN A 682 17.96 -14.75 16.35
C GLN A 682 19.45 -15.02 16.61
N LYS A 683 20.08 -14.18 17.44
CA LYS A 683 21.51 -14.28 17.78
C LYS A 683 21.75 -14.70 19.22
N PRO A 684 22.88 -15.37 19.53
CA PRO A 684 23.26 -15.71 20.90
C PRO A 684 23.23 -14.51 21.84
N PHE A 685 22.72 -14.74 23.04
CA PHE A 685 22.57 -13.72 24.05
C PHE A 685 23.86 -13.50 24.83
N TYR A 686 24.23 -12.25 25.08
CA TYR A 686 25.32 -11.91 25.98
C TYR A 686 24.85 -11.12 27.20
N SER A 687 24.02 -10.07 27.00
CA SER A 687 23.46 -9.30 28.11
C SER A 687 22.16 -8.62 27.71
N LYS A 688 21.16 -8.61 28.59
CA LYS A 688 19.85 -7.98 28.32
C LYS A 688 19.88 -6.50 28.68
N ILE A 689 19.26 -5.68 27.83
CA ILE A 689 19.06 -4.25 28.08
C ILE A 689 17.62 -4.00 28.55
N SER A 690 16.63 -4.35 27.72
CA SER A 690 15.21 -4.15 28.02
C SER A 690 14.30 -5.16 27.33
N HIS A 691 13.03 -5.14 27.70
CA HIS A 691 11.96 -5.89 27.01
C HIS A 691 10.64 -5.15 27.20
N ASP A 692 9.73 -5.32 26.24
CA ASP A 692 8.37 -4.78 26.26
C ASP A 692 7.40 -5.81 25.66
N TYR A 693 6.42 -6.26 26.46
CA TYR A 693 5.39 -7.17 25.97
C TYR A 693 4.38 -6.40 25.12
N LYS A 694 4.17 -6.82 23.88
CA LYS A 694 3.21 -6.19 22.96
C LYS A 694 1.78 -6.74 23.13
N GLU A 695 1.65 -7.86 23.81
CA GLU A 695 0.37 -8.51 24.10
C GLU A 695 0.20 -8.79 25.62
N THR A 696 0.24 -10.07 26.01
CA THR A 696 0.04 -10.50 27.39
C THR A 696 1.34 -10.40 28.18
N GLU A 697 1.32 -9.74 29.34
CA GLU A 697 2.49 -9.67 30.22
C GLU A 697 2.74 -11.04 30.90
N LEU A 698 3.78 -11.75 30.46
CA LEU A 698 4.11 -13.10 30.94
C LEU A 698 5.08 -13.11 32.14
N GLY A 699 5.34 -11.93 32.71
CA GLY A 699 6.24 -11.73 33.85
C GLY A 699 7.72 -11.71 33.46
N LEU A 700 8.59 -12.12 34.40
CA LEU A 700 10.04 -12.12 34.20
C LEU A 700 10.42 -12.97 32.99
N ILE A 701 11.18 -12.38 32.07
CA ILE A 701 11.78 -13.05 30.92
C ILE A 701 13.24 -13.38 31.23
N THR A 702 13.63 -14.62 30.97
CA THR A 702 15.00 -15.12 31.06
C THR A 702 15.46 -15.48 29.66
N ILE A 703 16.56 -14.88 29.21
CA ILE A 703 17.19 -15.18 27.93
C ILE A 703 18.51 -15.88 28.24
N ASN A 704 18.73 -17.05 27.67
CA ASN A 704 19.94 -17.84 27.83
C ASN A 704 20.88 -17.61 26.64
N GLU A 705 22.18 -17.83 26.84
CA GLU A 705 23.21 -17.62 25.80
C GLU A 705 22.97 -18.48 24.54
N ASP A 706 22.27 -19.62 24.67
CA ASP A 706 21.87 -20.53 23.60
C ASP A 706 20.65 -20.07 22.79
N LYS A 707 20.27 -18.80 22.92
CA LYS A 707 19.15 -18.11 22.28
C LYS A 707 17.79 -18.41 22.89
N THR A 708 17.67 -19.38 23.79
CA THR A 708 16.37 -19.74 24.37
C THR A 708 15.84 -18.64 25.27
N VAL A 709 14.55 -18.39 25.16
CA VAL A 709 13.81 -17.42 25.94
C VAL A 709 12.74 -18.16 26.74
N SER A 710 12.65 -17.88 28.03
CA SER A 710 11.59 -18.41 28.89
C SER A 710 10.93 -17.30 29.70
N THR A 711 9.63 -17.42 29.90
CA THR A 711 8.84 -16.46 30.70
C THR A 711 8.28 -17.12 31.95
N ALA A 712 7.91 -16.31 32.95
CA ALA A 712 7.38 -16.81 34.22
C ALA A 712 6.02 -17.53 34.09
N LEU A 713 5.21 -17.13 33.11
CA LEU A 713 3.92 -17.76 32.79
C LEU A 713 4.01 -18.56 31.48
N SER A 714 3.43 -19.76 31.48
CA SER A 714 3.33 -20.64 30.31
C SER A 714 2.08 -20.31 29.49
N GLN A 715 2.15 -19.20 28.76
CA GLN A 715 1.10 -18.69 27.86
C GLN A 715 1.74 -18.10 26.59
N ASN A 716 0.92 -17.69 25.62
CA ASN A 716 1.40 -17.08 24.38
C ASN A 716 1.45 -15.55 24.50
N SER A 717 2.45 -14.93 23.88
CA SER A 717 2.58 -13.47 23.78
C SER A 717 3.64 -13.07 22.75
N LEU A 718 3.66 -11.80 22.37
CA LEU A 718 4.77 -11.18 21.63
C LEU A 718 5.57 -10.28 22.56
N VAL A 719 6.90 -10.40 22.52
CA VAL A 719 7.80 -9.56 23.32
C VAL A 719 8.88 -8.94 22.45
N GLU A 720 8.98 -7.62 22.46
CA GLU A 720 10.12 -6.91 21.89
C GLU A 720 11.26 -6.96 22.91
N VAL A 721 12.40 -7.51 22.51
CA VAL A 721 13.59 -7.64 23.35
C VAL A 721 14.73 -6.81 22.77
N VAL A 722 15.40 -6.08 23.66
CA VAL A 722 16.63 -5.36 23.34
C VAL A 722 17.75 -6.02 24.12
N TYR A 723 18.71 -6.62 23.40
CA TYR A 723 19.81 -7.37 24.01
C TYR A 723 21.10 -7.18 23.23
N ASN A 724 22.23 -7.33 23.93
CA ASN A 724 23.53 -7.36 23.29
C ASN A 724 23.89 -8.79 22.89
N THR A 725 24.39 -8.95 21.68
CA THR A 725 25.15 -10.13 21.23
C THR A 725 26.64 -9.82 21.19
N LYS A 726 27.46 -10.86 21.19
CA LYS A 726 28.92 -10.73 21.23
C LYS A 726 29.59 -11.81 20.38
N TYR A 727 30.50 -11.38 19.51
CA TYR A 727 31.18 -12.26 18.56
C TYR A 727 32.61 -11.79 18.26
N TRP A 728 33.42 -12.71 17.77
CA TRP A 728 34.72 -12.42 17.17
C TRP A 728 34.52 -12.12 15.68
N LYS A 729 35.04 -10.98 15.24
CA LYS A 729 34.92 -10.52 13.86
C LYS A 729 36.22 -10.76 13.10
N PHE A 730 36.12 -11.42 11.96
CA PHE A 730 37.21 -11.65 11.03
C PHE A 730 36.82 -11.10 9.66
N ARG A 731 37.70 -10.32 9.02
CA ARG A 731 37.56 -9.96 7.62
C ARG A 731 38.39 -10.91 6.77
N VAL A 732 37.74 -11.59 5.84
CA VAL A 732 38.39 -12.52 4.93
C VAL A 732 38.36 -11.98 3.50
N ARG A 733 39.46 -12.17 2.78
CA ARG A 733 39.57 -11.79 1.37
C ARG A 733 40.15 -12.94 0.57
N ASP A 734 39.50 -13.28 -0.54
CA ASP A 734 39.97 -14.26 -1.51
C ASP A 734 40.33 -13.56 -2.83
N ALA A 735 41.51 -13.89 -3.36
CA ALA A 735 42.00 -13.36 -4.62
C ALA A 735 41.78 -14.32 -5.81
N GLU A 736 41.31 -15.55 -5.56
CA GLU A 736 41.07 -16.58 -6.58
C GLU A 736 39.59 -17.02 -6.58
N ILE A 737 39.15 -17.70 -7.66
CA ILE A 737 37.77 -18.19 -7.79
C ILE A 737 37.77 -19.69 -7.50
N GLU A 738 37.84 -20.06 -6.23
CA GLU A 738 37.79 -21.45 -5.76
C GLU A 738 36.87 -21.62 -4.55
N LYS A 739 36.60 -22.86 -4.13
CA LYS A 739 35.83 -23.14 -2.92
C LYS A 739 36.75 -23.10 -1.70
N VAL A 740 36.60 -22.07 -0.86
CA VAL A 740 37.36 -21.93 0.39
C VAL A 740 36.48 -22.25 1.60
N GLN A 741 36.95 -23.14 2.48
CA GLN A 741 36.29 -23.47 3.74
C GLN A 741 36.90 -22.70 4.90
N PHE A 742 36.06 -22.16 5.79
CA PHE A 742 36.50 -21.59 7.07
C PHE A 742 35.97 -22.40 8.25
N PHE A 743 36.77 -22.53 9.30
CA PHE A 743 36.37 -23.17 10.56
C PHE A 743 37.06 -22.48 11.75
N PRO A 744 36.36 -22.29 12.88
CA PRO A 744 36.93 -21.62 14.05
C PRO A 744 37.53 -22.65 15.02
N GLU A 745 38.59 -22.26 15.72
CA GLU A 745 39.20 -23.01 16.83
C GLU A 745 39.30 -22.08 18.05
N ALA A 746 38.83 -22.54 19.21
CA ALA A 746 39.00 -21.84 20.48
C ALA A 746 40.28 -22.31 21.19
N ILE A 747 41.15 -21.37 21.55
CA ILE A 747 42.43 -21.64 22.21
C ILE A 747 42.48 -20.91 23.54
N VAL A 748 42.85 -21.61 24.61
CA VAL A 748 43.00 -21.02 25.95
C VAL A 748 44.23 -20.11 25.99
N ILE A 749 44.05 -18.89 26.51
CA ILE A 749 45.09 -17.84 26.63
C ILE A 749 46.07 -18.14 27.77
#